data_AF-A0A229UNR3-F1
#
_entry.id   AF-A0A229UNR3-F1
#
_cell.length_a   1.000
_cell.length_b   1.000
_cell.length_c   1.000
_cell.angle_alpha   90.00
_cell.angle_beta   90.00
_cell.angle_gamma   90.00
#
_symmetry.space_group_name_H-M   'P 1'
#
loop_
_entity.id
_entity.type
_entity.pdbx_description
1 polymer ?
#
loop_
_entity_poly.entity_id
_entity_poly.type
_entity_poly.pdbx_seq_one_letter_code
_entity_poly.pdbx_strand_id
1 'polypeptide(L)'
;MGFKSLVRRGMIVMVAASVPFTAVSAAGPTVKSLTLKEALQRAADFSQDTKDAKTEISKKKLELQQARFAVKSEEEKASGLFAKPTNLSQDLQIRMKVPEARSGLFLAQEAYRQAGNRTKFELEKVYLQAMQDRFAEDSSRKRWEEAKQELEAVKTKLKYGFVDQTAKEEAEKKLEKAASDWKKAQLTAKASRLALGQKVQYTMEDPVVLDDSPDYADLSQKMLPAYIANALQTDGTLLNDVEKLHLADEKLQAARSLYAAKFGTGRMKALERLIQSKTSDTELFMVQYDALLEQIRLEWEGFFQIPFLFPIPKSIIQGERDGLRYLDDLRNGLPIALMEQTKASLKEQESRTTVAAAVRQSYLEAKGAEESYAQALKDQDAAAAAVQKAGSAYKAGMVKAEEVQAARDAQEQARQQVFMAYIAYKTAISKLNLDSGGAVSQTLRPGILPYKDIDSGLDAVKAAPAAKADGTWEQKPAVGSVLSDLILKTKGKVKATDYALFTAEGQPVGSKTPIGKPVRQLTLLLSEPGKLRVQLYSREEVLAEGRLTGSGSKGELELVPKEKLADQPPLLPVKDAAGTPAKEDQILLGTYRMGLSALTPEVYNAAAATMTNSGQGMYFSPAWAGGQWFGLDQALDPEALTLGGAGSSALTSDQASALQVTMELPASGQLMTPLSPAQLQQSAADLKKAKEQLEAAHQAAVDAHKLADVAELEVQLKDAAAQIAMLEALAKGDTAAALEQMKLVHNSDALIAALAAESSGGEGAGAGSGTGGSGSAGTGSGATGNGTGSGAGSGAGTGAGGGTAGSGAGTGNGAGGSATGAGAGGSGSPAGTGTGVPTGGSPGATAGSSAGAGAQSPAALAAEQQRSKQALQAALAAGDAPAALAQAKQLFAAAQQLAASEDGSADELATLAAAKSQLQAALDAAVKAHDAARAETLGQTLESVRQAAAQAEKDALFSKLTAIQAAAAELAAAEAPAAGGAQAEAEKQLDSLVAEQTAELIAAIGKKELEKYSETQLQALTAQAAEIEAAEPGAEAMAVQQLISRNIPVTLDAPLIRLNGTAFVPIRALSESFGASVDWDPDRMAVTVSSEEGTTECTIGSTTAYVDGEAGEIEASPVLILGRTYVPLRFVGEAIGLQIQWNEATGTIEVSKT
;
A
#
# COMPACT_ATOMS: atom_id res chain seq x y z
N MET A 1 -68.75 -37.30 -24.04
CA MET A 1 -68.17 -37.24 -25.41
C MET A 1 -67.19 -36.09 -25.41
N GLY A 2 -65.86 -36.27 -25.31
CA GLY A 2 -64.94 -36.81 -26.32
C GLY A 2 -64.32 -35.61 -27.08
N PHE A 3 -63.18 -35.05 -26.66
CA PHE A 3 -61.76 -35.36 -27.00
C PHE A 3 -61.14 -34.40 -28.05
N LYS A 4 -60.03 -33.72 -27.68
CA LYS A 4 -58.93 -33.13 -28.52
C LYS A 4 -59.23 -31.91 -29.44
N SER A 5 -58.32 -30.95 -29.74
CA SER A 5 -56.93 -30.59 -29.34
C SER A 5 -56.41 -29.37 -30.16
N LEU A 6 -55.28 -28.78 -29.70
CA LEU A 6 -54.30 -27.83 -30.32
C LEU A 6 -54.39 -26.35 -29.86
N VAL A 7 -53.55 -25.89 -28.91
CA VAL A 7 -52.11 -25.52 -28.96
C VAL A 7 -51.84 -24.14 -29.60
N ARG A 8 -51.48 -23.14 -28.76
CA ARG A 8 -50.35 -22.21 -29.01
C ARG A 8 -49.93 -21.44 -27.75
N ARG A 9 -48.70 -21.75 -27.30
CA ARG A 9 -47.64 -20.94 -26.67
C ARG A 9 -48.04 -19.62 -25.98
N GLY A 10 -47.92 -19.60 -24.65
CA GLY A 10 -47.62 -18.40 -23.86
C GLY A 10 -46.29 -18.60 -23.13
N MET A 11 -45.28 -17.84 -23.53
CA MET A 11 -43.91 -17.87 -23.02
C MET A 11 -43.86 -17.00 -21.75
N ILE A 12 -43.55 -17.61 -20.60
CA ILE A 12 -43.31 -16.89 -19.35
C ILE A 12 -41.88 -16.37 -19.39
N VAL A 13 -41.72 -15.04 -19.38
CA VAL A 13 -40.44 -14.34 -19.22
C VAL A 13 -39.94 -14.61 -17.80
N MET A 14 -38.84 -15.36 -17.69
CA MET A 14 -38.03 -15.45 -16.49
C MET A 14 -37.15 -14.20 -16.38
N VAL A 15 -37.15 -13.59 -15.20
CA VAL A 15 -36.08 -12.69 -14.76
C VAL A 15 -34.83 -13.56 -14.60
N ALA A 16 -33.90 -13.45 -15.53
CA ALA A 16 -32.55 -13.99 -15.42
C ALA A 16 -31.70 -12.98 -14.62
N ALA A 17 -31.16 -13.42 -13.49
CA ALA A 17 -30.03 -12.73 -12.88
C ALA A 17 -28.86 -12.77 -13.88
N SER A 18 -28.48 -11.61 -14.40
CA SER A 18 -27.36 -11.47 -15.34
C SER A 18 -26.03 -11.61 -14.59
N VAL A 19 -25.54 -12.85 -14.50
CA VAL A 19 -24.10 -13.11 -14.40
C VAL A 19 -23.62 -13.27 -15.85
N PRO A 20 -22.58 -12.54 -16.32
CA PRO A 20 -22.05 -12.73 -17.65
C PRO A 20 -21.48 -14.16 -17.75
N PHE A 21 -22.20 -15.04 -18.45
CA PHE A 21 -21.77 -16.39 -18.77
C PHE A 21 -20.85 -16.30 -20.00
N THR A 22 -19.55 -16.15 -19.78
CA THR A 22 -18.57 -16.49 -20.82
C THR A 22 -18.45 -18.01 -20.86
N ALA A 23 -18.94 -18.62 -21.94
CA ALA A 23 -18.80 -20.05 -22.17
C ALA A 23 -17.36 -20.36 -22.63
N VAL A 24 -16.45 -20.51 -21.67
CA VAL A 24 -15.18 -21.24 -21.91
C VAL A 24 -15.40 -22.69 -21.52
N SER A 25 -15.39 -23.55 -22.55
CA SER A 25 -15.35 -24.99 -22.39
C SER A 25 -13.95 -25.40 -21.89
N ALA A 26 -13.86 -25.73 -20.61
CA ALA A 26 -12.84 -26.63 -20.08
C ALA A 26 -13.56 -27.60 -19.13
N ALA A 27 -13.88 -28.81 -19.63
CA ALA A 27 -14.59 -29.83 -18.86
C ALA A 27 -13.66 -30.39 -17.76
N GLY A 28 -13.73 -29.81 -16.57
CA GLY A 28 -13.15 -30.38 -15.36
C GLY A 28 -13.85 -31.71 -14.99
N PRO A 29 -13.24 -32.54 -14.11
CA PRO A 29 -13.88 -33.78 -13.67
C PRO A 29 -15.22 -33.50 -12.98
N THR A 30 -16.16 -34.44 -13.08
CA THR A 30 -17.43 -34.38 -12.33
C THR A 30 -17.21 -34.84 -10.89
N VAL A 31 -17.98 -34.27 -9.95
CA VAL A 31 -17.86 -34.56 -8.51
C VAL A 31 -19.23 -34.87 -7.92
N LYS A 32 -19.32 -35.86 -7.02
CA LYS A 32 -20.59 -36.24 -6.35
C LYS A 32 -20.76 -35.57 -4.99
N SER A 33 -19.66 -35.37 -4.28
CA SER A 33 -19.61 -34.70 -2.98
C SER A 33 -18.37 -33.83 -2.91
N LEU A 34 -18.50 -32.65 -2.32
CA LEU A 34 -17.39 -31.72 -2.13
C LEU A 34 -17.49 -31.18 -0.70
N THR A 35 -16.41 -31.32 0.06
CA THR A 35 -16.29 -30.67 1.37
C THR A 35 -15.69 -29.27 1.22
N LEU A 36 -15.98 -28.37 2.17
CA LEU A 36 -15.40 -27.01 2.15
C LEU A 36 -13.85 -27.05 2.16
N LYS A 37 -13.26 -27.95 2.94
CA LYS A 37 -11.80 -28.11 3.02
C LYS A 37 -11.17 -28.53 1.69
N GLU A 38 -11.78 -29.49 0.99
CA GLU A 38 -11.33 -29.92 -0.34
C GLU A 38 -11.50 -28.81 -1.37
N ALA A 39 -12.62 -28.08 -1.31
CA ALA A 39 -12.85 -26.93 -2.17
C ALA A 39 -11.74 -25.88 -1.99
N LEU A 40 -11.42 -25.53 -0.73
CA LEU A 40 -10.39 -24.55 -0.38
C LEU A 40 -9.00 -24.94 -0.87
N GLN A 41 -8.61 -26.21 -0.69
CA GLN A 41 -7.34 -26.72 -1.21
C GLN A 41 -7.28 -26.58 -2.73
N ARG A 42 -8.35 -26.96 -3.42
CA ARG A 42 -8.41 -26.91 -4.88
C ARG A 42 -8.43 -25.48 -5.43
N ALA A 43 -9.18 -24.57 -4.81
CA ALA A 43 -9.22 -23.17 -5.25
C ALA A 43 -7.85 -22.49 -5.12
N ALA A 44 -7.06 -22.82 -4.09
CA ALA A 44 -5.71 -22.30 -3.93
C ALA A 44 -4.79 -22.66 -5.12
N ASP A 45 -4.95 -23.84 -5.70
CA ASP A 45 -4.16 -24.32 -6.85
C ASP A 45 -4.55 -23.67 -8.18
N PHE A 46 -5.82 -23.27 -8.33
CA PHE A 46 -6.37 -22.81 -9.62
C PHE A 46 -6.69 -21.32 -9.70
N SER A 47 -6.68 -20.60 -8.57
CA SER A 47 -6.97 -19.16 -8.52
C SER A 47 -6.06 -18.38 -9.47
N GLN A 48 -6.66 -17.45 -10.23
CA GLN A 48 -5.93 -16.60 -11.16
C GLN A 48 -5.15 -15.54 -10.38
N ASP A 49 -5.77 -14.92 -9.37
CA ASP A 49 -5.15 -13.94 -8.47
C ASP A 49 -3.84 -14.47 -7.84
N THR A 50 -3.80 -15.74 -7.43
CA THR A 50 -2.59 -16.32 -6.83
C THR A 50 -1.52 -16.62 -7.88
N LYS A 51 -1.91 -16.96 -9.12
CA LYS A 51 -0.97 -17.13 -10.24
C LYS A 51 -0.37 -15.81 -10.68
N ASP A 52 -1.20 -14.78 -10.84
CA ASP A 52 -0.78 -13.44 -11.24
C ASP A 52 0.17 -12.86 -10.20
N ALA A 53 -0.17 -12.96 -8.90
CA ALA A 53 0.72 -12.52 -7.83
C ALA A 53 2.06 -13.31 -7.80
N LYS A 54 2.06 -14.60 -8.15
CA LYS A 54 3.30 -15.39 -8.26
C LYS A 54 4.16 -14.99 -9.48
N THR A 55 3.52 -14.64 -10.60
CA THR A 55 4.19 -14.06 -11.76
C THR A 55 4.80 -12.72 -11.40
N GLU A 56 4.08 -11.88 -10.66
CA GLU A 56 4.56 -10.58 -10.21
C GLU A 56 5.78 -10.70 -9.29
N ILE A 57 5.81 -11.68 -8.37
CA ILE A 57 7.03 -11.98 -7.59
C ILE A 57 8.21 -12.28 -8.51
N SER A 58 8.00 -13.07 -9.57
CA SER A 58 9.06 -13.42 -10.52
C SER A 58 9.55 -12.20 -11.30
N LYS A 59 8.63 -11.32 -11.71
CA LYS A 59 8.93 -10.02 -12.34
C LYS A 59 9.72 -9.12 -11.40
N LYS A 60 9.27 -8.93 -10.15
CA LYS A 60 9.98 -8.11 -9.14
C LYS A 60 11.34 -8.66 -8.78
N LYS A 61 11.54 -9.99 -8.78
CA LYS A 61 12.88 -10.59 -8.64
C LYS A 61 13.81 -10.19 -9.79
N LEU A 62 13.30 -10.18 -11.02
CA LEU A 62 14.07 -9.74 -12.19
C LEU A 62 14.37 -8.24 -12.16
N GLU A 63 13.40 -7.40 -11.76
CA GLU A 63 13.61 -5.96 -11.56
C GLU A 63 14.69 -5.69 -10.52
N LEU A 64 14.69 -6.40 -9.38
CA LEU A 64 15.74 -6.29 -8.36
C LEU A 64 17.12 -6.68 -8.92
N GLN A 65 17.18 -7.73 -9.72
CA GLN A 65 18.42 -8.16 -10.37
C GLN A 65 18.92 -7.09 -11.37
N GLN A 66 18.03 -6.52 -12.18
CA GLN A 66 18.34 -5.44 -13.13
C GLN A 66 18.79 -4.17 -12.40
N ALA A 67 18.14 -3.82 -11.28
CA ALA A 67 18.52 -2.67 -10.45
C ALA A 67 19.95 -2.81 -9.92
N ARG A 68 20.33 -4.00 -9.43
CA ARG A 68 21.71 -4.27 -8.99
C ARG A 68 22.71 -4.14 -10.12
N PHE A 69 22.42 -4.69 -11.30
CA PHE A 69 23.28 -4.54 -12.47
C PHE A 69 23.41 -3.08 -12.93
N ALA A 70 22.32 -2.32 -12.90
CA ALA A 70 22.32 -0.91 -13.26
C ALA A 70 23.20 -0.10 -12.30
N VAL A 71 23.10 -0.34 -10.99
CA VAL A 71 23.97 0.32 -9.99
C VAL A 71 25.42 -0.05 -10.24
N LYS A 72 25.74 -1.34 -10.40
CA LYS A 72 27.11 -1.80 -10.67
C LYS A 72 27.70 -1.17 -11.94
N SER A 73 26.91 -1.10 -13.02
CA SER A 73 27.35 -0.49 -14.27
C SER A 73 27.61 1.02 -14.13
N GLU A 74 26.77 1.74 -13.39
CA GLU A 74 26.99 3.17 -13.12
C GLU A 74 28.23 3.38 -12.23
N GLU A 75 28.46 2.53 -11.23
CA GLU A 75 29.68 2.54 -10.40
C GLU A 75 30.94 2.27 -11.24
N GLU A 76 30.90 1.30 -12.15
CA GLU A 76 32.00 1.00 -13.09
C GLU A 76 32.30 2.20 -13.99
N LYS A 77 31.27 2.86 -14.54
CA LYS A 77 31.43 4.09 -15.34
C LYS A 77 32.02 5.23 -14.51
N ALA A 78 31.60 5.36 -13.24
CA ALA A 78 32.08 6.39 -12.33
C ALA A 78 33.52 6.15 -11.85
N SER A 79 34.02 4.92 -11.90
CA SER A 79 35.38 4.54 -11.48
C SER A 79 36.47 4.77 -12.54
N GLY A 80 36.10 5.15 -13.77
CA GLY A 80 37.03 5.38 -14.86
C GLY A 80 37.91 6.63 -14.66
N LEU A 81 39.15 6.58 -15.14
CA LEU A 81 40.15 7.66 -15.03
C LEU A 81 39.71 9.03 -15.60
N PHE A 82 38.65 9.02 -16.43
CA PHE A 82 38.07 10.17 -17.12
C PHE A 82 36.56 10.32 -16.88
N ALA A 83 36.04 9.70 -15.82
CA ALA A 83 34.62 9.71 -15.50
C ALA A 83 34.17 11.11 -15.05
N LYS A 84 33.04 11.60 -15.59
CA LYS A 84 32.46 12.86 -15.12
C LYS A 84 31.75 12.64 -13.78
N PRO A 85 31.87 13.56 -12.81
CA PRO A 85 31.19 13.46 -11.52
C PRO A 85 29.66 13.61 -11.69
N THR A 86 28.92 12.80 -10.94
CA THR A 86 27.45 12.78 -10.86
C THR A 86 26.91 13.91 -9.97
N ASN A 87 25.65 14.32 -10.19
CA ASN A 87 24.94 15.27 -9.33
C ASN A 87 24.20 14.57 -8.18
N LEU A 88 23.73 15.32 -7.17
CA LEU A 88 23.08 14.77 -5.98
C LEU A 88 21.86 13.92 -6.33
N SER A 89 21.01 14.41 -7.23
CA SER A 89 19.78 13.74 -7.64
C SER A 89 20.09 12.42 -8.32
N GLN A 90 21.13 12.38 -9.16
CA GLN A 90 21.61 11.17 -9.83
C GLN A 90 22.23 10.18 -8.83
N ASP A 91 23.05 10.65 -7.89
CA ASP A 91 23.62 9.81 -6.83
C ASP A 91 22.54 9.22 -5.91
N LEU A 92 21.54 10.03 -5.55
CA LEU A 92 20.41 9.59 -4.76
C LEU A 92 19.58 8.55 -5.54
N GLN A 93 19.31 8.79 -6.82
CA GLN A 93 18.58 7.84 -7.67
C GLN A 93 19.33 6.51 -7.81
N ILE A 94 20.66 6.53 -8.04
CA ILE A 94 21.49 5.32 -8.09
C ILE A 94 21.40 4.57 -6.76
N ARG A 95 21.51 5.27 -5.62
CA ARG A 95 21.43 4.65 -4.29
C ARG A 95 20.05 4.07 -3.96
N MET A 96 18.97 4.68 -4.47
CA MET A 96 17.59 4.24 -4.20
C MET A 96 17.09 3.12 -5.13
N LYS A 97 17.70 2.90 -6.30
CA LYS A 97 17.30 1.84 -7.25
C LYS A 97 17.14 0.45 -6.60
N VAL A 98 18.13 0.02 -5.81
CA VAL A 98 18.10 -1.31 -5.16
C VAL A 98 17.08 -1.36 -4.02
N PRO A 99 17.06 -0.38 -3.07
CA PRO A 99 15.97 -0.23 -2.11
C PRO A 99 14.55 -0.31 -2.70
N GLU A 100 14.27 0.46 -3.74
CA GLU A 100 12.94 0.56 -4.36
C GLU A 100 12.54 -0.78 -4.98
N ALA A 101 13.43 -1.41 -5.75
CA ALA A 101 13.16 -2.73 -6.33
C ALA A 101 12.98 -3.81 -5.27
N ARG A 102 13.71 -3.71 -4.15
CA ARG A 102 13.60 -4.64 -3.03
C ARG A 102 12.28 -4.49 -2.26
N SER A 103 11.85 -3.25 -2.00
CA SER A 103 10.53 -2.97 -1.43
C SER A 103 9.41 -3.48 -2.35
N GLY A 104 9.54 -3.27 -3.66
CA GLY A 104 8.63 -3.85 -4.67
C GLY A 104 8.52 -5.37 -4.59
N LEU A 105 9.65 -6.09 -4.43
CA LEU A 105 9.64 -7.55 -4.23
C LEU A 105 8.94 -7.97 -2.93
N PHE A 106 9.22 -7.28 -1.82
CA PHE A 106 8.57 -7.56 -0.54
C PHE A 106 7.04 -7.39 -0.64
N LEU A 107 6.58 -6.28 -1.22
CA LEU A 107 5.15 -6.02 -1.41
C LEU A 107 4.49 -7.06 -2.33
N ALA A 108 5.17 -7.51 -3.38
CA ALA A 108 4.68 -8.60 -4.23
C ALA A 108 4.55 -9.94 -3.48
N GLN A 109 5.49 -10.26 -2.60
CA GLN A 109 5.42 -11.45 -1.74
C GLN A 109 4.24 -11.40 -0.78
N GLU A 110 4.01 -10.24 -0.14
CA GLU A 110 2.87 -10.04 0.75
C GLU A 110 1.53 -10.02 -0.01
N ALA A 111 1.50 -9.44 -1.21
CA ALA A 111 0.33 -9.48 -2.09
C ALA A 111 -0.05 -10.92 -2.46
N TYR A 112 0.93 -11.81 -2.73
CA TYR A 112 0.66 -13.23 -2.96
C TYR A 112 0.03 -13.92 -1.75
N ARG A 113 0.53 -13.63 -0.53
CA ARG A 113 -0.06 -14.16 0.70
C ARG A 113 -1.51 -13.68 0.88
N GLN A 114 -1.78 -12.42 0.58
CA GLN A 114 -3.13 -11.83 0.67
C GLN A 114 -4.08 -12.35 -0.41
N ALA A 115 -3.61 -12.52 -1.64
CA ALA A 115 -4.37 -13.16 -2.71
C ALA A 115 -4.82 -14.57 -2.29
N GLY A 116 -3.96 -15.30 -1.58
CA GLY A 116 -4.31 -16.59 -0.96
C GLY A 116 -5.45 -16.48 0.05
N ASN A 117 -5.37 -15.55 1.01
CA ASN A 117 -6.43 -15.35 2.02
C ASN A 117 -7.75 -14.87 1.40
N ARG A 118 -7.69 -13.95 0.44
CA ARG A 118 -8.84 -13.45 -0.31
C ARG A 118 -9.51 -14.56 -1.13
N THR A 119 -8.72 -15.39 -1.81
CA THR A 119 -9.21 -16.55 -2.55
C THR A 119 -9.99 -17.50 -1.63
N LYS A 120 -9.48 -17.77 -0.43
CA LYS A 120 -10.16 -18.62 0.56
C LYS A 120 -11.50 -18.02 0.99
N PHE A 121 -11.52 -16.73 1.33
CA PHE A 121 -12.72 -16.01 1.74
C PHE A 121 -13.80 -16.00 0.64
N GLU A 122 -13.43 -15.63 -0.59
CA GLU A 122 -14.36 -15.59 -1.72
C GLU A 122 -14.92 -16.99 -2.03
N LEU A 123 -14.09 -18.04 -1.93
CA LEU A 123 -14.57 -19.40 -2.10
C LEU A 123 -15.53 -19.82 -0.99
N GLU A 124 -15.20 -19.56 0.27
CA GLU A 124 -16.08 -19.84 1.41
C GLU A 124 -17.44 -19.18 1.22
N LYS A 125 -17.48 -17.91 0.82
CA LYS A 125 -18.72 -17.18 0.52
C LYS A 125 -19.54 -17.85 -0.58
N VAL A 126 -18.92 -18.19 -1.71
CA VAL A 126 -19.61 -18.86 -2.83
C VAL A 126 -20.10 -20.25 -2.43
N TYR A 127 -19.31 -20.99 -1.64
CA TYR A 127 -19.66 -22.31 -1.13
C TYR A 127 -20.88 -22.25 -0.20
N LEU A 128 -20.87 -21.33 0.77
CA LEU A 128 -21.98 -21.11 1.70
C LEU A 128 -23.25 -20.64 0.98
N GLN A 129 -23.12 -19.78 -0.03
CA GLN A 129 -24.25 -19.37 -0.88
C GLN A 129 -24.86 -20.57 -1.64
N ALA A 130 -24.03 -21.43 -2.21
CA ALA A 130 -24.51 -22.64 -2.88
C ALA A 130 -25.22 -23.61 -1.92
N MET A 131 -24.76 -23.70 -0.66
CA MET A 131 -25.46 -24.45 0.40
C MET A 131 -26.83 -23.82 0.72
N GLN A 132 -26.89 -22.48 0.85
CA GLN A 132 -28.12 -21.75 1.12
C GLN A 132 -29.17 -21.93 0.01
N ASP A 133 -28.76 -21.82 -1.25
CA ASP A 133 -29.67 -21.94 -2.39
C ASP A 133 -30.18 -23.37 -2.56
N ARG A 134 -29.33 -24.37 -2.32
CA ARG A 134 -29.75 -25.77 -2.29
C ARG A 134 -30.81 -26.00 -1.21
N PHE A 135 -30.60 -25.45 -0.02
CA PHE A 135 -31.58 -25.53 1.05
C PHE A 135 -32.91 -24.84 0.67
N ALA A 136 -32.86 -23.70 -0.02
CA ALA A 136 -34.04 -23.02 -0.53
C ALA A 136 -34.79 -23.86 -1.59
N GLU A 137 -34.07 -24.56 -2.47
CA GLU A 137 -34.63 -25.51 -3.44
C GLU A 137 -35.36 -26.64 -2.73
N ASP A 138 -34.70 -27.30 -1.77
CA ASP A 138 -35.27 -28.42 -1.01
C ASP A 138 -36.53 -27.98 -0.24
N SER A 139 -36.49 -26.80 0.40
CA SER A 139 -37.65 -26.25 1.11
C SER A 139 -38.83 -25.91 0.19
N SER A 140 -38.55 -25.37 -1.00
CA SER A 140 -39.59 -25.02 -1.99
C SER A 140 -40.18 -26.27 -2.63
N ARG A 141 -39.36 -27.30 -2.84
CA ARG A 141 -39.81 -28.62 -3.30
C ARG A 141 -40.79 -29.24 -2.33
N LYS A 142 -40.48 -29.23 -1.03
CA LYS A 142 -41.38 -29.76 0.02
C LYS A 142 -42.74 -29.05 0.01
N ARG A 143 -42.76 -27.72 -0.09
CA ARG A 143 -44.00 -26.94 -0.20
C ARG A 143 -44.81 -27.28 -1.45
N TRP A 144 -44.15 -27.53 -2.57
CA TRP A 144 -44.80 -28.01 -3.79
C TRP A 144 -45.41 -29.42 -3.61
N GLU A 145 -44.70 -30.33 -2.97
CA GLU A 145 -45.21 -31.67 -2.65
C GLU A 145 -46.41 -31.62 -1.70
N GLU A 146 -46.38 -30.74 -0.69
CA GLU A 146 -47.50 -30.48 0.23
C GLU A 146 -48.72 -29.89 -0.49
N ALA A 147 -48.54 -28.84 -1.31
CA ALA A 147 -49.63 -28.26 -2.11
C ALA A 147 -50.25 -29.28 -3.08
N LYS A 148 -49.43 -30.22 -3.59
CA LYS A 148 -49.91 -31.31 -4.44
C LYS A 148 -50.76 -32.30 -3.65
N GLN A 149 -50.36 -32.66 -2.43
CA GLN A 149 -51.16 -33.51 -1.54
C GLN A 149 -52.46 -32.83 -1.12
N GLU A 150 -52.43 -31.53 -0.81
CA GLU A 150 -53.63 -30.74 -0.49
C GLU A 150 -54.63 -30.77 -1.65
N LEU A 151 -54.17 -30.57 -2.88
CA LEU A 151 -55.03 -30.61 -4.06
C LEU A 151 -55.71 -31.99 -4.22
N GLU A 152 -54.98 -33.09 -4.03
CA GLU A 152 -55.56 -34.44 -4.09
C GLU A 152 -56.58 -34.70 -2.97
N ALA A 153 -56.33 -34.18 -1.77
CA ALA A 153 -57.29 -34.22 -0.66
C ALA A 153 -58.56 -33.43 -0.97
N VAL A 154 -58.42 -32.21 -1.53
CA VAL A 154 -59.56 -31.36 -1.95
C VAL A 154 -60.36 -32.02 -3.07
N LYS A 155 -59.70 -32.58 -4.09
CA LYS A 155 -60.36 -33.35 -5.17
C LYS A 155 -61.15 -34.53 -4.62
N THR A 156 -60.61 -35.22 -3.63
CA THR A 156 -61.30 -36.33 -2.96
C THR A 156 -62.53 -35.84 -2.20
N LYS A 157 -62.41 -34.76 -1.41
CA LYS A 157 -63.55 -34.18 -0.68
C LYS A 157 -64.64 -33.64 -1.61
N LEU A 158 -64.26 -33.03 -2.73
CA LEU A 158 -65.16 -32.55 -3.78
C LEU A 158 -65.98 -33.70 -4.38
N LYS A 159 -65.33 -34.85 -4.63
CA LYS A 159 -66.00 -36.07 -5.14
C LYS A 159 -67.13 -36.56 -4.23
N TYR A 160 -67.03 -36.33 -2.92
CA TYR A 160 -68.03 -36.72 -1.92
C TYR A 160 -68.95 -35.57 -1.48
N GLY A 161 -68.86 -34.39 -2.11
CA GLY A 161 -69.72 -33.23 -1.82
C GLY A 161 -69.40 -32.49 -0.53
N PHE A 162 -68.21 -32.70 0.07
CA PHE A 162 -67.80 -32.03 1.32
C PHE A 162 -67.20 -30.63 1.12
N VAL A 163 -66.84 -30.28 -0.11
CA VAL A 163 -66.32 -28.96 -0.51
C VAL A 163 -66.86 -28.60 -1.89
N ASP A 164 -66.87 -27.32 -2.22
CA ASP A 164 -67.33 -26.79 -3.50
C ASP A 164 -66.18 -26.64 -4.52
N GLN A 165 -66.53 -26.19 -5.73
CA GLN A 165 -65.57 -26.02 -6.81
C GLN A 165 -64.53 -24.92 -6.51
N THR A 166 -64.89 -23.90 -5.72
CA THR A 166 -63.99 -22.79 -5.40
C THR A 166 -62.79 -23.24 -4.57
N ALA A 167 -62.98 -24.15 -3.62
CA ALA A 167 -61.89 -24.76 -2.84
C ALA A 167 -60.88 -25.50 -3.73
N LYS A 168 -61.34 -26.13 -4.82
CA LYS A 168 -60.46 -26.78 -5.80
C LYS A 168 -59.63 -25.75 -6.59
N GLU A 169 -60.25 -24.68 -7.05
CA GLU A 169 -59.56 -23.60 -7.79
C GLU A 169 -58.49 -22.92 -6.93
N GLU A 170 -58.77 -22.69 -5.64
CA GLU A 170 -57.78 -22.15 -4.69
C GLU A 170 -56.59 -23.10 -4.50
N ALA A 171 -56.83 -24.41 -4.37
CA ALA A 171 -55.78 -25.41 -4.23
C ALA A 171 -54.93 -25.53 -5.51
N GLU A 172 -55.55 -25.44 -6.70
CA GLU A 172 -54.83 -25.42 -7.98
C GLU A 172 -53.92 -24.18 -8.10
N LYS A 173 -54.42 -23.00 -7.71
CA LYS A 173 -53.64 -21.76 -7.69
C LYS A 173 -52.46 -21.82 -6.71
N LYS A 174 -52.65 -22.42 -5.53
CA LYS A 174 -51.58 -22.67 -4.57
C LYS A 174 -50.49 -23.58 -5.14
N LEU A 175 -50.88 -24.69 -5.79
CA LEU A 175 -49.93 -25.61 -6.42
C LEU A 175 -49.15 -24.94 -7.55
N GLU A 176 -49.81 -24.14 -8.40
CA GLU A 176 -49.17 -23.40 -9.48
C GLU A 176 -48.12 -22.41 -8.94
N LYS A 177 -48.47 -21.65 -7.89
CA LYS A 177 -47.53 -20.75 -7.22
C LYS A 177 -46.33 -21.51 -6.65
N ALA A 178 -46.57 -22.59 -5.91
CA ALA A 178 -45.50 -23.42 -5.33
C ALA A 178 -44.59 -24.06 -6.40
N ALA A 179 -45.15 -24.46 -7.55
CA ALA A 179 -44.37 -24.98 -8.67
C ALA A 179 -43.48 -23.91 -9.32
N SER A 180 -43.99 -22.67 -9.45
CA SER A 180 -43.22 -21.52 -9.95
C SER A 180 -42.07 -21.18 -9.00
N ASP A 181 -42.34 -21.11 -7.70
CA ASP A 181 -41.35 -20.79 -6.67
C ASP A 181 -40.25 -21.87 -6.60
N TRP A 182 -40.61 -23.16 -6.65
CA TRP A 182 -39.64 -24.26 -6.73
C TRP A 182 -38.75 -24.19 -7.98
N LYS A 183 -39.33 -23.90 -9.15
CA LYS A 183 -38.56 -23.79 -10.39
C LYS A 183 -37.56 -22.64 -10.34
N LYS A 184 -37.91 -21.51 -9.72
CA LYS A 184 -36.98 -20.39 -9.48
C LYS A 184 -35.85 -20.82 -8.56
N ALA A 185 -36.16 -21.42 -7.42
CA ALA A 185 -35.15 -21.89 -6.46
C ALA A 185 -34.19 -22.92 -7.08
N GLN A 186 -34.70 -23.83 -7.91
CA GLN A 186 -33.89 -24.80 -8.66
C GLN A 186 -32.88 -24.13 -9.60
N LEU A 187 -33.29 -23.07 -10.30
CA LEU A 187 -32.40 -22.34 -11.21
C LEU A 187 -31.32 -21.57 -10.44
N THR A 188 -31.69 -20.94 -9.32
CA THR A 188 -30.73 -20.25 -8.44
C THR A 188 -29.71 -21.23 -7.87
N ALA A 189 -30.15 -22.38 -7.33
CA ALA A 189 -29.27 -23.42 -6.81
C ALA A 189 -28.34 -24.03 -7.88
N LYS A 190 -28.83 -24.15 -9.12
CA LYS A 190 -27.98 -24.54 -10.25
C LYS A 190 -26.94 -23.47 -10.57
N ALA A 191 -27.32 -22.19 -10.60
CA ALA A 191 -26.42 -21.09 -10.90
C ALA A 191 -25.30 -20.95 -9.87
N SER A 192 -25.61 -20.96 -8.58
CA SER A 192 -24.59 -20.86 -7.52
C SER A 192 -23.66 -22.07 -7.48
N ARG A 193 -24.18 -23.28 -7.75
CA ARG A 193 -23.33 -24.47 -7.90
C ARG A 193 -22.38 -24.39 -9.10
N LEU A 194 -22.84 -23.86 -10.24
CA LEU A 194 -21.97 -23.67 -11.41
C LEU A 194 -20.88 -22.62 -11.13
N ALA A 195 -21.22 -21.53 -10.43
CA ALA A 195 -20.25 -20.53 -9.99
C ALA A 195 -19.19 -21.13 -9.04
N LEU A 196 -19.60 -22.00 -8.10
CA LEU A 196 -18.67 -22.76 -7.26
C LEU A 196 -17.77 -23.66 -8.11
N GLY A 197 -18.35 -24.41 -9.06
CA GLY A 197 -17.65 -25.29 -9.98
C GLY A 197 -16.56 -24.58 -10.78
N GLN A 198 -16.81 -23.35 -11.23
CA GLN A 198 -15.82 -22.52 -11.91
C GLN A 198 -14.62 -22.19 -11.01
N LYS A 199 -14.85 -21.81 -9.74
CA LYS A 199 -13.77 -21.48 -8.79
C LYS A 199 -12.88 -22.66 -8.44
N VAL A 200 -13.41 -23.89 -8.47
CA VAL A 200 -12.66 -25.11 -8.13
C VAL A 200 -12.34 -25.99 -9.34
N GLN A 201 -12.63 -25.56 -10.56
CA GLN A 201 -12.40 -26.33 -11.80
C GLN A 201 -13.05 -27.74 -11.75
N TYR A 202 -14.31 -27.81 -11.31
CA TYR A 202 -15.16 -29.00 -11.40
C TYR A 202 -16.37 -28.71 -12.28
N THR A 203 -16.80 -29.70 -13.03
CA THR A 203 -18.10 -29.64 -13.72
C THR A 203 -19.20 -30.05 -12.75
N MET A 204 -20.04 -29.08 -12.36
CA MET A 204 -21.12 -29.27 -11.39
C MET A 204 -22.50 -29.07 -12.02
N GLU A 205 -22.73 -29.62 -13.22
CA GLU A 205 -24.05 -29.58 -13.86
C GLU A 205 -25.07 -30.42 -13.09
N ASP A 206 -24.65 -31.59 -12.61
CA ASP A 206 -25.46 -32.47 -11.76
C ASP A 206 -25.44 -32.03 -10.28
N PRO A 207 -26.47 -32.38 -9.48
CA PRO A 207 -26.50 -32.08 -8.06
C PRO A 207 -25.29 -32.67 -7.30
N VAL A 208 -24.56 -31.82 -6.58
CA VAL A 208 -23.38 -32.18 -5.77
C VAL A 208 -23.73 -32.03 -4.30
N VAL A 209 -23.37 -33.03 -3.47
CA VAL A 209 -23.47 -32.94 -2.00
C VAL A 209 -22.42 -31.98 -1.48
N LEU A 210 -22.86 -30.85 -0.94
CA LEU A 210 -22.01 -29.89 -0.23
C LEU A 210 -22.13 -30.20 1.25
N ASP A 211 -20.99 -30.49 1.88
CA ASP A 211 -20.93 -30.81 3.30
C ASP A 211 -19.91 -29.89 3.99
N ASP A 212 -20.31 -29.35 5.14
CA ASP A 212 -19.42 -28.58 6.00
C ASP A 212 -19.53 -29.14 7.42
N SER A 213 -18.39 -29.51 7.99
CA SER A 213 -18.35 -30.00 9.36
C SER A 213 -18.50 -28.81 10.31
N PRO A 214 -19.49 -28.81 11.22
CA PRO A 214 -19.67 -27.70 12.14
C PRO A 214 -18.39 -27.42 12.92
N ASP A 215 -18.03 -26.15 12.98
CA ASP A 215 -16.92 -25.61 13.72
C ASP A 215 -17.29 -24.21 14.25
N TYR A 216 -16.51 -23.72 15.20
CA TYR A 216 -16.69 -22.41 15.79
C TYR A 216 -15.36 -21.77 16.16
N ALA A 217 -15.28 -20.45 16.07
CA ALA A 217 -14.12 -19.65 16.47
C ALA A 217 -14.20 -19.22 17.94
N ASP A 218 -13.05 -18.94 18.57
CA ASP A 218 -13.01 -18.31 19.90
C ASP A 218 -13.28 -16.81 19.76
N LEU A 219 -14.55 -16.40 19.94
CA LEU A 219 -14.98 -14.99 19.95
C LEU A 219 -15.16 -14.44 21.37
N SER A 220 -14.29 -14.88 22.30
CA SER A 220 -14.20 -14.25 23.62
C SER A 220 -13.48 -12.91 23.52
N GLN A 221 -13.87 -11.96 24.37
CA GLN A 221 -13.33 -10.59 24.34
C GLN A 221 -11.79 -10.54 24.48
N LYS A 222 -11.22 -11.51 25.20
CA LYS A 222 -9.77 -11.66 25.39
C LYS A 222 -8.99 -11.94 24.10
N MET A 223 -9.64 -12.42 23.04
CA MET A 223 -8.99 -12.73 21.76
C MET A 223 -8.90 -11.53 20.81
N LEU A 224 -9.73 -10.50 21.01
CA LEU A 224 -9.73 -9.32 20.15
C LEU A 224 -8.35 -8.63 20.01
N PRO A 225 -7.55 -8.45 21.09
CA PRO A 225 -6.19 -7.92 20.95
C PRO A 225 -5.28 -8.78 20.07
N ALA A 226 -5.42 -10.11 20.12
CA ALA A 226 -4.63 -11.02 19.30
C ALA A 226 -5.01 -10.92 17.81
N TYR A 227 -6.32 -10.80 17.50
CA TYR A 227 -6.78 -10.57 16.13
C TYR A 227 -6.29 -9.24 15.55
N ILE A 228 -6.32 -8.17 16.35
CA ILE A 228 -5.77 -6.86 15.94
C ILE A 228 -4.26 -6.95 15.74
N ALA A 229 -3.52 -7.59 16.66
CA ALA A 229 -2.07 -7.72 16.56
C ALA A 229 -1.64 -8.47 15.29
N ASN A 230 -2.34 -9.55 14.94
CA ASN A 230 -2.04 -10.28 13.70
C ASN A 230 -2.35 -9.44 12.45
N ALA A 231 -3.48 -8.72 12.43
CA ALA A 231 -3.83 -7.83 11.32
C ALA A 231 -2.78 -6.73 11.10
N LEU A 232 -2.29 -6.11 12.17
CA LEU A 232 -1.25 -5.08 12.10
C LEU A 232 0.09 -5.57 11.53
N GLN A 233 0.30 -6.88 11.45
CA GLN A 233 1.49 -7.51 10.85
C GLN A 233 1.25 -8.03 9.43
N THR A 234 0.00 -8.11 9.00
CA THR A 234 -0.38 -8.87 7.81
C THR A 234 -1.27 -8.11 6.83
N ASP A 235 -1.82 -6.96 7.22
CA ASP A 235 -2.63 -6.11 6.34
C ASP A 235 -1.77 -5.45 5.26
N GLY A 236 -2.18 -5.56 4.00
CA GLY A 236 -1.40 -5.07 2.85
C GLY A 236 -1.34 -3.57 2.72
N THR A 237 -2.40 -2.88 3.10
CA THR A 237 -2.43 -1.41 3.03
C THR A 237 -1.46 -0.83 4.04
N LEU A 238 -1.49 -1.36 5.28
CA LEU A 238 -0.56 -0.98 6.31
C LEU A 238 0.88 -1.38 5.95
N LEU A 239 1.11 -2.58 5.43
CA LEU A 239 2.46 -3.03 5.03
C LEU A 239 3.03 -2.17 3.91
N ASN A 240 2.21 -1.73 2.94
CA ASN A 240 2.63 -0.78 1.91
C ASN A 240 3.03 0.58 2.51
N ASP A 241 2.23 1.14 3.41
CA ASP A 241 2.55 2.42 4.04
C ASP A 241 3.77 2.33 4.98
N VAL A 242 3.95 1.17 5.62
CA VAL A 242 5.16 0.79 6.35
C VAL A 242 6.40 0.80 5.45
N GLU A 243 6.32 0.20 4.27
CA GLU A 243 7.42 0.18 3.31
C GLU A 243 7.70 1.56 2.71
N LYS A 244 6.67 2.37 2.46
CA LYS A 244 6.87 3.77 2.05
C LYS A 244 7.61 4.58 3.10
N LEU A 245 7.29 4.37 4.39
CA LEU A 245 8.03 4.98 5.48
C LEU A 245 9.48 4.49 5.51
N HIS A 246 9.71 3.20 5.29
CA HIS A 246 11.05 2.63 5.19
C HIS A 246 11.87 3.25 4.05
N LEU A 247 11.30 3.36 2.85
CA LEU A 247 11.95 3.99 1.69
C LEU A 247 12.22 5.48 1.93
N ALA A 248 11.30 6.20 2.57
CA ALA A 248 11.51 7.60 2.93
C ALA A 248 12.64 7.78 3.97
N ASP A 249 12.73 6.87 4.95
CA ASP A 249 13.85 6.80 5.90
C ASP A 249 15.18 6.56 5.18
N GLU A 250 15.23 5.61 4.25
CA GLU A 250 16.44 5.30 3.47
C GLU A 250 16.84 6.46 2.58
N LYS A 251 15.89 7.10 1.89
CA LYS A 251 16.13 8.30 1.07
C LYS A 251 16.68 9.45 1.91
N LEU A 252 16.13 9.66 3.11
CA LEU A 252 16.62 10.67 4.05
C LEU A 252 18.03 10.37 4.54
N GLN A 253 18.35 9.11 4.85
CA GLN A 253 19.70 8.70 5.24
C GLN A 253 20.70 8.81 4.08
N ALA A 254 20.32 8.38 2.88
CA ALA A 254 21.11 8.51 1.68
C ALA A 254 21.43 9.99 1.40
N ALA A 255 20.42 10.86 1.45
CA ALA A 255 20.59 12.30 1.36
C ALA A 255 21.58 12.80 2.44
N ARG A 256 21.36 12.49 3.72
CA ARG A 256 22.29 12.90 4.80
C ARG A 256 23.72 12.43 4.57
N SER A 257 23.92 11.21 4.07
CA SER A 257 25.25 10.66 3.80
C SER A 257 25.96 11.41 2.67
N LEU A 258 25.24 11.76 1.60
CA LEU A 258 25.74 12.57 0.49
C LEU A 258 26.08 14.00 0.94
N TYR A 259 25.27 14.59 1.82
CA TYR A 259 25.57 15.88 2.45
C TYR A 259 26.81 15.79 3.34
N ALA A 260 26.94 14.74 4.15
CA ALA A 260 28.06 14.56 5.06
C ALA A 260 29.39 14.41 4.30
N ALA A 261 29.39 13.62 3.22
CA ALA A 261 30.53 13.47 2.33
C ALA A 261 30.93 14.81 1.69
N LYS A 262 29.97 15.66 1.32
CA LYS A 262 30.25 16.94 0.66
C LYS A 262 30.68 18.06 1.62
N PHE A 263 30.06 18.18 2.79
CA PHE A 263 30.19 19.35 3.67
C PHE A 263 30.95 19.11 4.97
N GLY A 264 31.26 17.85 5.29
CA GLY A 264 31.98 17.43 6.48
C GLY A 264 31.12 17.34 7.75
N THR A 265 31.62 16.59 8.74
CA THR A 265 30.88 16.22 9.97
C THR A 265 30.54 17.40 10.90
N GLY A 266 31.31 18.49 10.84
CA GLY A 266 31.05 19.70 11.64
C GLY A 266 29.78 20.43 11.23
N ARG A 267 29.56 20.61 9.93
CA ARG A 267 28.36 21.26 9.36
C ARG A 267 27.13 20.37 9.48
N MET A 268 27.32 19.05 9.37
CA MET A 268 26.27 18.07 9.66
C MET A 268 25.73 18.18 11.08
N LYS A 269 26.56 18.51 12.10
CA LYS A 269 26.05 18.69 13.47
C LYS A 269 25.08 19.87 13.62
N ALA A 270 25.26 20.95 12.85
CA ALA A 270 24.33 22.09 12.86
C ALA A 270 23.00 21.71 12.21
N LEU A 271 23.08 21.07 11.05
CA LEU A 271 21.93 20.54 10.31
C LEU A 271 21.17 19.46 11.11
N GLU A 272 21.89 18.59 11.81
CA GLU A 272 21.34 17.48 12.57
C GLU A 272 20.63 17.96 13.85
N ARG A 273 21.07 19.08 14.44
CA ARG A 273 20.30 19.78 15.50
C ARG A 273 18.99 20.35 14.96
N LEU A 274 19.02 20.87 13.73
CA LEU A 274 17.87 21.43 13.02
C LEU A 274 16.84 20.33 12.68
N ILE A 275 17.31 19.15 12.27
CA ILE A 275 16.43 17.98 12.03
C ILE A 275 15.92 17.38 13.35
N GLN A 276 16.73 17.36 14.41
CA GLN A 276 16.35 16.82 15.72
C GLN A 276 15.40 17.72 16.51
N SER A 277 15.33 19.01 16.19
CA SER A 277 14.44 19.96 16.88
C SER A 277 12.96 19.65 16.69
N LYS A 278 12.63 18.72 15.78
CA LYS A 278 11.27 18.18 15.57
C LYS A 278 10.24 19.31 15.42
N THR A 279 10.58 20.35 14.68
CA THR A 279 9.67 21.44 14.38
C THR A 279 8.60 20.90 13.43
N SER A 280 7.38 20.75 13.95
CA SER A 280 6.16 20.50 13.16
C SER A 280 5.80 21.65 12.21
N ASP A 281 6.62 22.70 12.21
CA ASP A 281 6.48 23.91 11.42
C ASP A 281 7.54 23.92 10.31
N THR A 282 7.09 23.50 9.12
CA THR A 282 7.87 23.43 7.89
C THR A 282 8.44 24.80 7.51
N GLU A 283 7.69 25.87 7.75
CA GLU A 283 8.14 27.22 7.40
C GLU A 283 9.30 27.63 8.30
N LEU A 284 9.20 27.37 9.60
CA LEU A 284 10.28 27.65 10.54
C LEU A 284 11.54 26.81 10.24
N PHE A 285 11.36 25.55 9.84
CA PHE A 285 12.47 24.70 9.40
C PHE A 285 13.15 25.27 8.16
N MET A 286 12.38 25.66 7.14
CA MET A 286 12.93 26.25 5.90
C MET A 286 13.64 27.57 6.17
N VAL A 287 13.14 28.42 7.07
CA VAL A 287 13.81 29.68 7.46
C VAL A 287 15.15 29.40 8.13
N GLN A 288 15.21 28.46 9.06
CA GLN A 288 16.47 28.10 9.74
C GLN A 288 17.44 27.39 8.79
N TYR A 289 16.92 26.59 7.86
CA TYR A 289 17.70 25.88 6.85
C TYR A 289 18.26 26.85 5.80
N ASP A 290 17.45 27.77 5.26
CA ASP A 290 17.90 28.83 4.35
C ASP A 290 18.98 29.70 5.02
N ALA A 291 18.82 30.05 6.30
CA ALA A 291 19.85 30.79 7.05
C ALA A 291 21.17 30.01 7.22
N LEU A 292 21.09 28.69 7.42
CA LEU A 292 22.26 27.80 7.45
C LEU A 292 22.94 27.73 6.08
N LEU A 293 22.17 27.59 5.00
CA LEU A 293 22.67 27.59 3.63
C LEU A 293 23.34 28.93 3.28
N GLU A 294 22.78 30.05 3.75
CA GLU A 294 23.34 31.38 3.54
C GLU A 294 24.66 31.58 4.32
N GLN A 295 24.76 31.06 5.55
CA GLN A 295 26.05 31.02 6.27
C GLN A 295 27.11 30.22 5.51
N ILE A 296 26.74 29.06 4.96
CA ILE A 296 27.64 28.24 4.14
C ILE A 296 28.06 29.01 2.88
N ARG A 297 27.13 29.74 2.23
CA ARG A 297 27.40 30.55 1.05
C ARG A 297 28.38 31.69 1.32
N LEU A 298 28.22 32.41 2.43
CA LEU A 298 29.06 33.54 2.82
C LEU A 298 30.53 33.13 3.10
N GLU A 299 30.79 31.89 3.53
CA GLU A 299 32.16 31.38 3.77
C GLU A 299 33.00 31.23 2.48
N TRP A 300 32.33 31.09 1.33
CA TRP A 300 32.95 30.98 0.01
C TRP A 300 33.17 32.34 -0.67
N GLU A 301 32.73 33.44 -0.07
CA GLU A 301 33.04 34.78 -0.53
C GLU A 301 34.44 35.22 -0.02
N GLY A 302 35.31 35.69 -0.94
CA GLY A 302 36.65 36.18 -0.62
C GLY A 302 37.76 35.54 -1.47
N PHE A 303 39.02 35.71 -1.04
CA PHE A 303 40.21 35.25 -1.77
C PHE A 303 41.09 34.36 -0.88
N PHE A 304 41.68 33.30 -1.43
CA PHE A 304 42.82 32.64 -0.82
C PHE A 304 44.07 33.52 -1.04
N GLN A 305 44.71 33.94 0.05
CA GLN A 305 46.03 34.56 0.00
C GLN A 305 47.09 33.47 0.14
N ILE A 306 47.73 33.15 -0.97
CA ILE A 306 48.94 32.32 -1.00
C ILE A 306 50.14 33.30 -1.04
N PRO A 307 51.09 33.23 -0.10
CA PRO A 307 52.25 34.12 -0.14
C PRO A 307 53.05 33.91 -1.43
N PHE A 308 53.37 35.01 -2.12
CA PHE A 308 54.06 35.08 -3.43
C PHE A 308 53.24 34.69 -4.68
N LEU A 309 51.92 34.45 -4.58
CA LEU A 309 51.02 34.26 -5.72
C LEU A 309 49.90 35.32 -5.74
N PHE A 310 49.29 35.58 -6.90
CA PHE A 310 48.13 36.47 -7.01
C PHE A 310 46.94 35.94 -6.17
N PRO A 311 46.14 36.80 -5.52
CA PRO A 311 45.00 36.37 -4.72
C PRO A 311 44.01 35.61 -5.59
N ILE A 312 43.79 34.33 -5.28
CA ILE A 312 42.87 33.47 -6.02
C ILE A 312 41.50 33.66 -5.38
N PRO A 313 40.48 34.16 -6.11
CA PRO A 313 39.11 34.16 -5.61
C PRO A 313 38.73 32.75 -5.17
N LYS A 314 38.19 32.60 -3.95
CA LYS A 314 37.71 31.31 -3.43
C LYS A 314 36.65 30.70 -4.37
N SER A 315 35.97 31.54 -5.15
CA SER A 315 35.02 31.15 -6.20
C SER A 315 35.65 30.47 -7.43
N ILE A 316 36.97 30.57 -7.65
CA ILE A 316 37.64 29.91 -8.78
C ILE A 316 38.04 28.46 -8.45
N ILE A 317 38.41 28.18 -7.20
CA ILE A 317 38.61 26.80 -6.69
C ILE A 317 37.27 26.09 -6.46
N GLN A 318 36.17 26.83 -6.59
CA GLN A 318 34.81 26.31 -6.57
C GLN A 318 34.51 25.42 -7.79
N GLY A 319 35.30 25.51 -8.89
CA GLY A 319 35.37 24.58 -10.02
C GLY A 319 34.05 24.28 -10.76
N GLU A 320 34.12 23.59 -11.91
CA GLU A 320 32.94 23.03 -12.64
C GLU A 320 32.21 21.90 -11.86
N ARG A 321 32.45 21.79 -10.54
CA ARG A 321 31.69 21.02 -9.54
C ARG A 321 30.77 21.96 -8.77
N ASP A 322 29.93 22.67 -9.51
CA ASP A 322 29.13 23.83 -9.10
C ASP A 322 28.44 23.69 -7.73
N GLY A 323 29.08 24.26 -6.72
CA GLY A 323 28.57 24.34 -5.36
C GLY A 323 27.32 25.22 -5.22
N LEU A 324 26.95 26.05 -6.21
CA LEU A 324 25.68 26.79 -6.18
C LEU A 324 24.52 25.95 -6.71
N ARG A 325 24.69 25.25 -7.84
CA ARG A 325 23.63 24.38 -8.38
C ARG A 325 23.41 23.11 -7.54
N TYR A 326 24.48 22.60 -6.93
CA TYR A 326 24.37 21.56 -5.91
C TYR A 326 23.64 22.14 -4.68
N LEU A 327 23.95 23.34 -4.17
CA LEU A 327 23.20 23.98 -3.08
C LEU A 327 21.72 24.28 -3.43
N ASP A 328 21.41 24.57 -4.71
CA ASP A 328 20.04 24.77 -5.19
C ASP A 328 19.26 23.45 -5.29
N ASP A 329 19.87 22.35 -5.77
CA ASP A 329 19.30 20.98 -5.68
C ASP A 329 19.19 20.51 -4.21
N LEU A 330 20.16 20.87 -3.36
CA LEU A 330 20.18 20.62 -1.92
C LEU A 330 19.18 21.49 -1.16
N ARG A 331 18.76 22.65 -1.69
CA ARG A 331 17.76 23.51 -1.04
C ARG A 331 16.44 22.76 -0.88
N ASN A 332 16.14 21.86 -1.81
CA ASN A 332 14.90 21.11 -1.82
C ASN A 332 15.08 19.64 -1.43
N GLY A 333 16.20 18.99 -1.74
CA GLY A 333 16.36 17.53 -1.58
C GLY A 333 16.17 17.00 -0.15
N LEU A 334 16.86 17.58 0.84
CA LEU A 334 16.75 17.14 2.23
C LEU A 334 15.42 17.55 2.90
N PRO A 335 14.89 18.78 2.72
CA PRO A 335 13.55 19.11 3.18
C PRO A 335 12.46 18.22 2.56
N ILE A 336 12.54 17.91 1.25
CA ILE A 336 11.61 16.98 0.59
C ILE A 336 11.69 15.59 1.22
N ALA A 337 12.89 15.04 1.42
CA ALA A 337 13.04 13.73 2.06
C ALA A 337 12.49 13.70 3.50
N LEU A 338 12.66 14.79 4.26
CA LEU A 338 12.11 14.95 5.61
C LEU A 338 10.56 15.07 5.59
N MET A 339 10.02 15.81 4.63
CA MET A 339 8.57 15.92 4.41
C MET A 339 7.97 14.57 4.03
N GLU A 340 8.58 13.86 3.07
CA GLU A 340 8.16 12.53 2.64
C GLU A 340 8.17 11.56 3.82
N GLN A 341 9.23 11.56 4.65
CA GLN A 341 9.29 10.76 5.87
C GLN A 341 8.16 11.11 6.84
N THR A 342 7.90 12.41 7.06
CA THR A 342 6.86 12.87 7.98
C THR A 342 5.46 12.48 7.47
N LYS A 343 5.20 12.68 6.17
CA LYS A 343 3.94 12.30 5.51
C LYS A 343 3.73 10.78 5.56
N ALA A 344 4.77 9.99 5.25
CA ALA A 344 4.71 8.54 5.34
C ALA A 344 4.48 8.08 6.79
N SER A 345 5.09 8.73 7.77
CA SER A 345 4.88 8.41 9.19
C SER A 345 3.46 8.70 9.66
N LEU A 346 2.86 9.82 9.26
CA LEU A 346 1.47 10.14 9.57
C LEU A 346 0.52 9.16 8.88
N LYS A 347 0.78 8.83 7.61
CA LYS A 347 -0.03 7.87 6.86
C LYS A 347 0.00 6.47 7.47
N GLU A 348 1.18 6.01 7.87
CA GLU A 348 1.35 4.72 8.55
C GLU A 348 0.56 4.66 9.87
N GLN A 349 0.59 5.73 10.68
CA GLN A 349 -0.18 5.81 11.92
C GLN A 349 -1.69 5.77 11.67
N GLU A 350 -2.17 6.51 10.67
CA GLU A 350 -3.57 6.48 10.24
C GLU A 350 -3.97 5.06 9.82
N SER A 351 -3.19 4.42 8.94
CA SER A 351 -3.44 3.06 8.47
C SER A 351 -3.47 2.03 9.61
N ARG A 352 -2.61 2.14 10.64
CA ARG A 352 -2.68 1.30 11.84
C ARG A 352 -4.02 1.44 12.57
N THR A 353 -4.51 2.67 12.74
CA THR A 353 -5.79 2.92 13.41
C THR A 353 -6.96 2.38 12.60
N THR A 354 -6.92 2.52 11.27
CA THR A 354 -7.92 2.01 10.33
C THR A 354 -7.99 0.49 10.35
N VAL A 355 -6.85 -0.20 10.27
CA VAL A 355 -6.79 -1.67 10.35
C VAL A 355 -7.36 -2.17 11.69
N ALA A 356 -6.95 -1.55 12.80
CA ALA A 356 -7.47 -1.92 14.12
C ALA A 356 -8.98 -1.65 14.24
N ALA A 357 -9.52 -0.62 13.60
CA ALA A 357 -10.96 -0.33 13.57
C ALA A 357 -11.72 -1.36 12.72
N ALA A 358 -11.22 -1.71 11.53
CA ALA A 358 -11.81 -2.71 10.65
C ALA A 358 -11.91 -4.08 11.33
N VAL A 359 -10.85 -4.54 12.02
CA VAL A 359 -10.88 -5.80 12.77
C VAL A 359 -11.91 -5.76 13.91
N ARG A 360 -12.04 -4.62 14.62
CA ARG A 360 -13.07 -4.46 15.66
C ARG A 360 -14.47 -4.54 15.07
N GLN A 361 -14.71 -3.89 13.94
CA GLN A 361 -15.98 -3.91 13.23
C GLN A 361 -16.37 -5.36 12.87
N SER A 362 -15.48 -6.07 12.18
CA SER A 362 -15.72 -7.46 11.76
C SER A 362 -15.83 -8.42 12.95
N TYR A 363 -15.15 -8.13 14.06
CA TYR A 363 -15.30 -8.90 15.30
C TYR A 363 -16.70 -8.73 15.90
N LEU A 364 -17.22 -7.50 15.94
CA LEU A 364 -18.57 -7.22 16.44
C LEU A 364 -19.64 -7.85 15.54
N GLU A 365 -19.46 -7.83 14.22
CA GLU A 365 -20.33 -8.52 13.27
C GLU A 365 -20.33 -10.03 13.49
N ALA A 366 -19.14 -10.64 13.63
CA ALA A 366 -18.99 -12.05 13.94
C ALA A 366 -19.63 -12.41 15.29
N LYS A 367 -19.52 -11.52 16.29
CA LYS A 367 -20.12 -11.73 17.61
C LYS A 367 -21.65 -11.66 17.56
N GLY A 368 -22.22 -10.67 16.88
CA GLY A 368 -23.67 -10.59 16.69
C GLY A 368 -24.23 -11.81 15.93
N ALA A 369 -23.47 -12.34 14.97
CA ALA A 369 -23.84 -13.57 14.28
C ALA A 369 -23.73 -14.82 15.18
N GLU A 370 -22.73 -14.89 16.06
CA GLU A 370 -22.57 -15.96 17.06
C GLU A 370 -23.76 -15.98 18.03
N GLU A 371 -24.18 -14.82 18.53
CA GLU A 371 -25.35 -14.70 19.42
C GLU A 371 -26.64 -15.14 18.71
N SER A 372 -26.82 -14.73 17.46
CA SER A 372 -27.97 -15.13 16.64
C SER A 372 -27.99 -16.64 16.40
N TYR A 373 -26.83 -17.26 16.15
CA TYR A 373 -26.71 -18.71 15.99
C TYR A 373 -26.97 -19.46 17.31
N ALA A 374 -26.42 -18.97 18.42
CA ALA A 374 -26.69 -19.53 19.74
C ALA A 374 -28.17 -19.44 20.11
N GLN A 375 -28.85 -18.35 19.78
CA GLN A 375 -30.27 -18.20 20.01
C GLN A 375 -31.09 -19.19 19.18
N ALA A 376 -30.78 -19.34 17.89
CA ALA A 376 -31.46 -20.32 17.03
C ALA A 376 -31.31 -21.77 17.56
N LEU A 377 -30.15 -22.13 18.10
CA LEU A 377 -29.92 -23.43 18.73
C LEU A 377 -30.78 -23.63 20.00
N LYS A 378 -30.94 -22.59 20.82
CA LYS A 378 -31.84 -22.63 21.99
C LYS A 378 -33.30 -22.80 21.57
N ASP A 379 -33.72 -22.10 20.51
CA ASP A 379 -35.08 -22.17 19.98
C ASP A 379 -35.39 -23.56 19.39
N GLN A 380 -34.40 -24.19 18.75
CA GLN A 380 -34.50 -25.57 18.27
C GLN A 380 -34.70 -26.58 19.42
N ASP A 381 -33.94 -26.44 20.51
CA ASP A 381 -34.10 -27.28 21.71
C ASP A 381 -35.47 -27.09 22.35
N ALA A 382 -35.92 -25.84 22.47
CA ALA A 382 -37.24 -25.51 23.01
C ALA A 382 -38.37 -26.10 22.15
N ALA A 383 -38.26 -26.01 20.83
CA ALA A 383 -39.23 -26.60 19.90
C ALA A 383 -39.21 -28.14 19.96
N ALA A 384 -38.04 -28.77 20.10
CA ALA A 384 -37.94 -30.21 20.29
C ALA A 384 -38.61 -30.69 21.60
N ALA A 385 -38.41 -29.94 22.69
CA ALA A 385 -39.09 -30.20 23.96
C ALA A 385 -40.61 -30.01 23.86
N ALA A 386 -41.07 -28.99 23.11
CA ALA A 386 -42.49 -28.76 22.85
C ALA A 386 -43.14 -29.93 22.09
N VAL A 387 -42.45 -30.48 21.08
CA VAL A 387 -42.92 -31.68 20.35
C VAL A 387 -43.03 -32.90 21.27
N GLN A 388 -42.04 -33.14 22.14
CA GLN A 388 -42.12 -34.24 23.11
C GLN A 388 -43.31 -34.07 24.06
N LYS A 389 -43.49 -32.85 24.60
CA LYS A 389 -44.61 -32.51 25.48
C LYS A 389 -45.95 -32.72 24.79
N ALA A 390 -46.14 -32.16 23.58
CA ALA A 390 -47.37 -32.33 22.80
C ALA A 390 -47.65 -33.80 22.48
N GLY A 391 -46.63 -34.57 22.11
CA GLY A 391 -46.76 -36.01 21.85
C GLY A 391 -47.16 -36.81 23.09
N SER A 392 -46.63 -36.48 24.27
CA SER A 392 -47.02 -37.11 25.52
C SER A 392 -48.47 -36.77 25.93
N ALA A 393 -48.88 -35.50 25.77
CA ALA A 393 -50.23 -35.05 26.05
C ALA A 393 -51.26 -35.67 25.09
N TYR A 394 -50.89 -35.86 23.81
CA TYR A 394 -51.74 -36.53 22.82
C TYR A 394 -51.99 -37.99 23.19
N LYS A 395 -50.94 -38.72 23.62
CA LYS A 395 -51.08 -40.10 24.13
C LYS A 395 -51.98 -40.18 25.37
N ALA A 396 -52.04 -39.12 26.16
CA ALA A 396 -52.91 -39.01 27.33
C ALA A 396 -54.32 -38.47 27.01
N GLY A 397 -54.64 -38.18 25.73
CA GLY A 397 -55.93 -37.63 25.31
C GLY A 397 -56.16 -36.16 25.67
N MET A 398 -55.11 -35.44 26.07
CA MET A 398 -55.19 -34.06 26.57
C MET A 398 -55.08 -32.98 25.47
N VAL A 399 -54.63 -33.34 24.27
CA VAL A 399 -54.50 -32.43 23.10
C VAL A 399 -54.90 -33.14 21.82
N LYS A 400 -55.28 -32.38 20.78
CA LYS A 400 -55.64 -32.92 19.45
C LYS A 400 -54.41 -33.22 18.60
N ALA A 401 -54.58 -34.05 17.57
CA ALA A 401 -53.51 -34.37 16.61
C ALA A 401 -52.96 -33.13 15.88
N GLU A 402 -53.81 -32.13 15.66
CA GLU A 402 -53.48 -30.84 15.04
C GLU A 402 -52.42 -30.06 15.85
N GLU A 403 -52.51 -30.09 17.20
CA GLU A 403 -51.53 -29.42 18.07
C GLU A 403 -50.16 -30.10 18.04
N VAL A 404 -50.13 -31.43 17.89
CA VAL A 404 -48.88 -32.18 17.72
C VAL A 404 -48.22 -31.84 16.37
N GLN A 405 -49.04 -31.67 15.32
CA GLN A 405 -48.53 -31.29 14.00
C GLN A 405 -47.98 -29.86 14.01
N ALA A 406 -48.70 -28.90 14.60
CA ALA A 406 -48.22 -27.53 14.75
C ALA A 406 -46.88 -27.45 15.51
N ALA A 407 -46.70 -28.26 16.56
CA ALA A 407 -45.43 -28.35 17.27
C ALA A 407 -44.30 -28.91 16.40
N ARG A 408 -44.59 -29.90 15.53
CA ARG A 408 -43.61 -30.46 14.58
C ARG A 408 -43.22 -29.46 13.51
N ASP A 409 -44.19 -28.71 12.99
CA ASP A 409 -43.95 -27.67 11.99
C ASP A 409 -43.08 -26.55 12.58
N ALA A 410 -43.32 -26.17 13.84
CA ALA A 410 -42.48 -25.22 14.58
C ALA A 410 -41.04 -25.74 14.81
N GLN A 411 -40.88 -27.03 15.13
CA GLN A 411 -39.55 -27.66 15.24
C GLN A 411 -38.80 -27.64 13.90
N GLU A 412 -39.51 -27.89 12.80
CA GLU A 412 -38.90 -27.82 11.48
C GLU A 412 -38.48 -26.38 11.14
N GLN A 413 -39.33 -25.37 11.40
CA GLN A 413 -38.98 -23.96 11.22
C GLN A 413 -37.74 -23.56 12.04
N ALA A 414 -37.66 -23.98 13.30
CA ALA A 414 -36.49 -23.72 14.15
C ALA A 414 -35.21 -24.35 13.56
N ARG A 415 -35.29 -25.57 12.99
CA ARG A 415 -34.15 -26.17 12.24
C ARG A 415 -33.72 -25.33 11.05
N GLN A 416 -34.66 -24.75 10.30
CA GLN A 416 -34.32 -23.88 9.16
C GLN A 416 -33.60 -22.62 9.64
N GLN A 417 -34.07 -22.02 10.74
CA GLN A 417 -33.43 -20.85 11.33
C GLN A 417 -32.02 -21.13 11.83
N VAL A 418 -31.78 -22.31 12.44
CA VAL A 418 -30.42 -22.74 12.83
C VAL A 418 -29.48 -22.79 11.63
N PHE A 419 -29.92 -23.36 10.51
CA PHE A 419 -29.10 -23.45 9.30
C PHE A 419 -28.76 -22.06 8.73
N MET A 420 -29.74 -21.16 8.65
CA MET A 420 -29.51 -19.79 8.15
C MET A 420 -28.61 -18.97 9.09
N ALA A 421 -28.80 -19.11 10.41
CA ALA A 421 -27.95 -18.45 11.39
C ALA A 421 -26.51 -19.01 11.38
N TYR A 422 -26.35 -20.31 11.14
CA TYR A 422 -25.02 -20.92 10.95
C TYR A 422 -24.30 -20.37 9.72
N ILE A 423 -24.99 -20.24 8.58
CA ILE A 423 -24.39 -19.64 7.37
C ILE A 423 -23.96 -18.19 7.62
N ALA A 424 -24.80 -17.40 8.29
CA ALA A 424 -24.48 -16.01 8.65
C ALA A 424 -23.26 -15.96 9.58
N TYR A 425 -23.22 -16.82 10.62
CA TYR A 425 -22.08 -16.96 11.53
C TYR A 425 -20.79 -17.33 10.79
N LYS A 426 -20.83 -18.36 9.94
CA LYS A 426 -19.68 -18.80 9.14
C LYS A 426 -19.17 -17.69 8.23
N THR A 427 -20.07 -17.00 7.52
CA THR A 427 -19.71 -15.86 6.67
C THR A 427 -19.03 -14.74 7.46
N ALA A 428 -19.54 -14.43 8.66
CA ALA A 428 -18.99 -13.38 9.51
C ALA A 428 -17.61 -13.76 10.09
N ILE A 429 -17.40 -15.00 10.54
CA ILE A 429 -16.07 -15.43 11.01
C ILE A 429 -15.07 -15.56 9.86
N SER A 430 -15.51 -15.91 8.64
CA SER A 430 -14.68 -15.89 7.43
C SER A 430 -14.21 -14.47 7.08
N LYS A 431 -15.12 -13.48 7.19
CA LYS A 431 -14.77 -12.06 7.02
C LYS A 431 -13.78 -11.60 8.10
N LEU A 432 -14.03 -11.92 9.37
CA LEU A 432 -13.09 -11.62 10.46
C LEU A 432 -11.73 -12.31 10.23
N ASN A 433 -11.72 -13.52 9.69
CA ASN A 433 -10.49 -14.23 9.36
C ASN A 433 -9.68 -13.51 8.28
N LEU A 434 -10.35 -12.97 7.25
CA LEU A 434 -9.72 -12.14 6.22
C LEU A 434 -9.13 -10.86 6.84
N ASP A 435 -9.95 -10.10 7.57
CA ASP A 435 -9.57 -8.80 8.15
C ASP A 435 -8.51 -8.93 9.26
N SER A 436 -8.49 -10.06 9.97
CA SER A 436 -7.46 -10.39 10.96
C SER A 436 -6.21 -11.04 10.36
N GLY A 437 -6.13 -11.19 9.03
CA GLY A 437 -4.97 -11.78 8.35
C GLY A 437 -4.77 -13.28 8.58
N GLY A 438 -5.83 -14.02 8.89
CA GLY A 438 -5.83 -15.47 9.08
C GLY A 438 -5.83 -15.92 10.55
N ALA A 439 -5.91 -15.00 11.51
CA ALA A 439 -5.78 -15.32 12.93
C ALA A 439 -6.93 -16.19 13.47
N VAL A 440 -8.14 -16.01 12.94
CA VAL A 440 -9.33 -16.79 13.36
C VAL A 440 -9.15 -18.28 13.04
N SER A 441 -8.47 -18.61 11.95
CA SER A 441 -8.24 -20.01 11.55
C SER A 441 -7.50 -20.82 12.62
N GLN A 442 -6.69 -20.16 13.45
CA GLN A 442 -5.94 -20.79 14.54
C GLN A 442 -6.79 -21.05 15.78
N THR A 443 -7.97 -20.44 15.87
CA THR A 443 -8.88 -20.55 17.03
C THR A 443 -10.10 -21.43 16.75
N LEU A 444 -10.22 -21.94 15.52
CA LEU A 444 -11.31 -22.83 15.12
C LEU A 444 -11.29 -24.13 15.92
N ARG A 445 -12.46 -24.50 16.44
CA ARG A 445 -12.70 -25.74 17.17
C ARG A 445 -13.78 -26.55 16.45
N PRO A 446 -13.60 -27.86 16.28
CA PRO A 446 -14.62 -28.70 15.68
C PRO A 446 -15.81 -28.86 16.64
N GLY A 447 -17.01 -28.90 16.08
CA GLY A 447 -18.26 -29.14 16.79
C GLY A 447 -19.25 -27.97 16.72
N ILE A 448 -20.42 -28.20 17.31
CA ILE A 448 -21.46 -27.18 17.45
C ILE A 448 -21.02 -26.18 18.52
N LEU A 449 -21.29 -24.89 18.28
CA LEU A 449 -21.05 -23.80 19.23
C LEU A 449 -21.60 -24.15 20.62
N PRO A 450 -20.85 -23.98 21.73
CA PRO A 450 -21.37 -24.18 23.09
C PRO A 450 -22.34 -23.05 23.50
N TYR A 451 -23.58 -23.10 23.00
CA TYR A 451 -24.58 -22.01 23.04
C TYR A 451 -25.22 -21.73 24.40
N LYS A 452 -25.03 -22.57 25.42
CA LYS A 452 -25.71 -22.45 26.72
C LYS A 452 -25.15 -21.34 27.59
N ASP A 453 -23.84 -21.12 27.52
CA ASP A 453 -23.10 -20.16 28.35
C ASP A 453 -22.12 -19.34 27.49
N ILE A 454 -22.60 -18.74 26.40
CA ILE A 454 -21.76 -17.87 25.56
C ILE A 454 -21.49 -16.55 26.27
N ASP A 455 -20.21 -16.16 26.30
CA ASP A 455 -19.78 -14.82 26.69
C ASP A 455 -20.45 -13.79 25.77
N SER A 456 -21.02 -12.71 26.30
CA SER A 456 -21.62 -11.65 25.47
C SER A 456 -20.57 -10.96 24.61
N GLY A 457 -19.29 -10.95 25.01
CA GLY A 457 -18.19 -10.32 24.27
C GLY A 457 -18.38 -8.82 23.95
N LEU A 458 -19.43 -8.22 24.52
CA LEU A 458 -19.93 -6.86 24.30
C LEU A 458 -19.65 -5.93 25.49
N ASP A 459 -18.96 -6.42 26.52
CA ASP A 459 -18.49 -5.59 27.62
C ASP A 459 -17.57 -4.48 27.10
N ALA A 460 -17.62 -3.29 27.72
CA ALA A 460 -16.81 -2.15 27.30
C ALA A 460 -15.32 -2.51 27.30
N VAL A 461 -14.71 -2.51 26.12
CA VAL A 461 -13.27 -2.75 25.96
C VAL A 461 -12.54 -1.57 26.59
N LYS A 462 -12.05 -1.76 27.82
CA LYS A 462 -10.92 -0.97 28.28
C LYS A 462 -9.80 -1.32 27.31
N ALA A 463 -9.35 -0.35 26.50
CA ALA A 463 -8.21 -0.54 25.62
C ALA A 463 -7.15 -1.28 26.42
N ALA A 464 -6.84 -2.52 26.01
CA ALA A 464 -5.69 -3.21 26.57
C ALA A 464 -4.56 -2.20 26.36
N PRO A 465 -3.92 -1.70 27.44
CA PRO A 465 -2.81 -0.79 27.25
C PRO A 465 -1.87 -1.49 26.27
N ALA A 466 -1.51 -0.81 25.18
CA ALA A 466 -0.56 -1.33 24.21
C ALA A 466 0.52 -2.06 25.02
N ALA A 467 0.70 -3.35 24.74
CA ALA A 467 1.63 -4.17 25.51
C ALA A 467 2.92 -3.36 25.57
N LYS A 468 3.33 -2.95 26.78
CA LYS A 468 4.48 -2.06 26.89
C LYS A 468 5.64 -2.81 26.28
N ALA A 469 6.14 -2.35 25.14
CA ALA A 469 7.21 -2.99 24.42
C ALA A 469 8.30 -3.42 25.40
N ASP A 470 8.65 -4.72 25.37
CA ASP A 470 9.65 -5.30 26.25
C ASP A 470 11.07 -4.80 25.91
N GLY A 471 11.19 -4.10 24.78
CA GLY A 471 12.41 -3.48 24.30
C GLY A 471 12.18 -2.66 23.04
N THR A 472 13.28 -2.16 22.50
CA THR A 472 13.34 -1.48 21.20
C THR A 472 14.55 -1.99 20.45
N TRP A 473 14.44 -2.09 19.14
CA TRP A 473 15.57 -2.36 18.26
C TRP A 473 15.79 -1.19 17.30
N GLU A 474 17.04 -1.02 16.87
CA GLU A 474 17.45 -0.03 15.89
C GLU A 474 18.52 -0.66 15.00
N GLN A 475 18.33 -0.63 13.69
CA GLN A 475 19.27 -1.00 12.67
C GLN A 475 19.91 0.26 12.05
N LYS A 476 21.21 0.22 11.82
CA LYS A 476 21.95 1.31 11.18
C LYS A 476 22.84 0.75 10.08
N PRO A 477 22.98 1.45 8.94
CA PRO A 477 24.06 1.15 8.00
C PRO A 477 25.41 1.22 8.72
N ALA A 478 26.29 0.25 8.48
CA ALA A 478 27.59 0.17 9.13
C ALA A 478 28.73 0.41 8.12
N VAL A 479 28.79 -0.40 7.05
CA VAL A 479 29.85 -0.33 6.05
C VAL A 479 29.27 -0.56 4.66
N GLY A 480 29.29 0.49 3.82
CA GLY A 480 28.70 0.48 2.49
C GLY A 480 27.23 0.07 2.49
N SER A 481 26.77 -0.52 1.38
CA SER A 481 25.48 -1.21 1.28
C SER A 481 25.52 -2.64 1.85
N VAL A 482 26.71 -3.11 2.24
CA VAL A 482 26.99 -4.53 2.51
C VAL A 482 26.70 -4.92 3.97
N LEU A 483 27.03 -4.07 4.94
CA LEU A 483 26.86 -4.37 6.37
C LEU A 483 25.91 -3.39 7.08
N SER A 484 25.11 -3.94 8.00
CA SER A 484 24.27 -3.20 8.94
C SER A 484 24.55 -3.62 10.38
N ASP A 485 24.39 -2.67 11.31
CA ASP A 485 24.46 -2.87 12.75
C ASP A 485 23.05 -2.93 13.32
N LEU A 486 22.62 -4.05 13.89
CA LEU A 486 21.36 -4.16 14.63
C LEU A 486 21.62 -4.07 16.13
N ILE A 487 20.96 -3.14 16.82
CA ILE A 487 21.12 -2.88 18.24
C ILE A 487 19.79 -3.16 18.95
N LEU A 488 19.81 -4.04 19.94
CA LEU A 488 18.65 -4.36 20.76
C LEU A 488 18.80 -3.78 22.18
N LYS A 489 17.74 -3.13 22.67
CA LYS A 489 17.62 -2.62 24.05
C LYS A 489 16.37 -3.20 24.69
N THR A 490 16.42 -3.58 25.96
CA THR A 490 15.25 -4.05 26.72
C THR A 490 14.72 -2.94 27.64
N LYS A 491 13.41 -2.99 27.96
CA LYS A 491 12.71 -2.09 28.89
C LYS A 491 12.15 -2.92 30.07
N GLY A 492 11.96 -2.30 31.24
CA GLY A 492 11.29 -2.94 32.39
C GLY A 492 12.15 -3.92 33.20
N LYS A 493 11.54 -4.98 33.76
CA LYS A 493 12.18 -5.97 34.67
C LYS A 493 12.92 -7.12 33.94
N VAL A 494 13.06 -7.07 32.61
CA VAL A 494 13.74 -8.09 31.81
C VAL A 494 15.26 -8.01 32.05
N LYS A 495 15.79 -8.89 32.90
CA LYS A 495 17.21 -8.94 33.29
C LYS A 495 18.09 -9.70 32.28
N ALA A 496 17.95 -9.39 30.99
CA ALA A 496 18.81 -9.97 29.96
C ALA A 496 20.21 -9.33 29.99
N THR A 497 21.26 -10.15 29.92
CA THR A 497 22.66 -9.72 29.77
C THR A 497 23.05 -9.70 28.29
N ASP A 498 22.59 -10.68 27.52
CA ASP A 498 22.98 -10.89 26.13
C ASP A 498 21.77 -11.26 25.27
N TYR A 499 21.90 -11.09 23.95
CA TYR A 499 20.94 -11.54 22.95
C TYR A 499 21.63 -12.22 21.78
N ALA A 500 20.91 -13.07 21.07
CA ALA A 500 21.33 -13.65 19.80
C ALA A 500 20.18 -13.59 18.79
N LEU A 501 20.54 -13.42 17.52
CA LEU A 501 19.60 -13.34 16.41
C LEU A 501 19.64 -14.66 15.62
N PHE A 502 18.51 -15.05 15.07
CA PHE A 502 18.38 -16.24 14.24
C PHE A 502 17.47 -15.99 13.04
N THR A 503 17.72 -16.71 11.94
CA THR A 503 16.81 -16.76 10.78
C THR A 503 15.51 -17.48 11.16
N ALA A 504 14.51 -17.45 10.27
CA ALA A 504 13.25 -18.16 10.47
C ALA A 504 13.45 -19.68 10.65
N GLU A 505 14.46 -20.24 9.96
CA GLU A 505 14.86 -21.65 10.00
C GLU A 505 15.73 -21.99 11.22
N GLY A 506 16.05 -21.01 12.07
CA GLY A 506 16.79 -21.20 13.31
C GLY A 506 18.32 -21.18 13.17
N GLN A 507 18.86 -20.63 12.09
CA GLN A 507 20.31 -20.45 11.91
C GLN A 507 20.80 -19.17 12.59
N PRO A 508 21.95 -19.16 13.27
CA PRO A 508 22.43 -17.98 13.98
C PRO A 508 22.86 -16.86 13.01
N VAL A 509 22.45 -15.64 13.31
CA VAL A 509 22.76 -14.42 12.56
C VAL A 509 23.76 -13.61 13.40
N GLY A 510 25.05 -13.88 13.21
CA GLY A 510 26.14 -13.32 14.01
C GLY A 510 26.32 -13.99 15.39
N SER A 511 27.08 -13.35 16.27
CA SER A 511 27.41 -13.88 17.60
C SER A 511 26.47 -13.41 18.70
N LYS A 512 26.41 -14.18 19.79
CA LYS A 512 25.79 -13.75 21.06
C LYS A 512 26.42 -12.45 21.53
N THR A 513 25.59 -11.43 21.73
CA THR A 513 26.02 -10.04 21.89
C THR A 513 25.39 -9.41 23.14
N PRO A 514 26.13 -8.61 23.94
CA PRO A 514 25.57 -7.94 25.11
C PRO A 514 24.44 -6.98 24.73
N ILE A 515 23.40 -6.87 25.57
CA ILE A 515 22.29 -5.94 25.35
C ILE A 515 22.82 -4.50 25.19
N GLY A 516 22.34 -3.80 24.16
CA GLY A 516 22.77 -2.44 23.80
C GLY A 516 24.03 -2.35 22.95
N LYS A 517 24.69 -3.47 22.64
CA LYS A 517 25.79 -3.53 21.65
C LYS A 517 25.27 -4.00 20.29
N PRO A 518 25.87 -3.56 19.17
CA PRO A 518 25.43 -3.94 17.84
C PRO A 518 25.83 -5.37 17.48
N VAL A 519 24.91 -6.12 16.88
CA VAL A 519 25.24 -7.28 16.04
C VAL A 519 25.48 -6.75 14.63
N ARG A 520 26.74 -6.78 14.19
CA ARG A 520 27.13 -6.41 12.82
C ARG A 520 26.97 -7.61 11.90
N GLN A 521 26.19 -7.47 10.83
CA GLN A 521 25.96 -8.54 9.88
C GLN A 521 25.63 -8.00 8.48
N LEU A 522 25.65 -8.86 7.46
CA LEU A 522 25.18 -8.53 6.12
C LEU A 522 23.82 -7.82 6.16
N THR A 523 23.73 -6.69 5.47
CA THR A 523 22.48 -5.95 5.28
C THR A 523 21.40 -6.88 4.72
N LEU A 524 21.77 -7.83 3.84
CA LEU A 524 20.85 -8.85 3.30
C LEU A 524 20.25 -9.77 4.39
N LEU A 525 21.00 -10.17 5.41
CA LEU A 525 20.49 -11.02 6.50
C LEU A 525 19.65 -10.22 7.52
N LEU A 526 19.93 -8.93 7.67
CA LEU A 526 19.17 -8.00 8.52
C LEU A 526 18.07 -7.29 7.75
N SER A 527 17.83 -7.72 6.51
CA SER A 527 17.04 -6.98 5.55
C SER A 527 15.54 -7.08 5.87
N GLU A 528 15.13 -8.19 6.48
CA GLU A 528 13.76 -8.47 6.90
C GLU A 528 13.74 -8.71 8.43
N PRO A 529 13.95 -7.66 9.25
CA PRO A 529 14.10 -7.81 10.69
C PRO A 529 12.88 -8.51 11.33
N GLY A 530 11.68 -8.31 10.77
CA GLY A 530 10.45 -8.97 11.22
C GLY A 530 10.43 -10.51 11.08
N LYS A 531 11.26 -11.08 10.20
CA LYS A 531 11.41 -12.55 10.07
C LYS A 531 12.47 -13.13 11.01
N LEU A 532 13.27 -12.27 11.66
CA LEU A 532 14.30 -12.72 12.59
C LEU A 532 13.69 -13.11 13.94
N ARG A 533 14.24 -14.19 14.50
CA ARG A 533 13.97 -14.63 15.87
C ARG A 533 15.04 -14.09 16.80
N VAL A 534 14.63 -13.61 17.97
CA VAL A 534 15.54 -13.07 18.99
C VAL A 534 15.51 -13.98 20.20
N GLN A 535 16.68 -14.38 20.70
CA GLN A 535 16.76 -15.08 21.98
C GLN A 535 17.50 -14.24 23.01
N LEU A 536 16.88 -14.04 24.17
CA LEU A 536 17.47 -13.30 25.29
C LEU A 536 18.07 -14.25 26.31
N TYR A 537 19.23 -13.87 26.84
CA TYR A 537 20.00 -14.65 27.80
C TYR A 537 20.23 -13.86 29.09
N SER A 538 20.25 -14.57 30.22
CA SER A 538 20.92 -14.13 31.44
C SER A 538 22.10 -15.05 31.67
N ARG A 539 23.32 -14.56 31.40
CA ARG A 539 24.53 -15.37 31.31
C ARG A 539 24.35 -16.48 30.28
N GLU A 540 24.27 -17.76 30.68
CA GLU A 540 24.12 -18.90 29.75
C GLU A 540 22.69 -19.45 29.67
N GLU A 541 21.76 -18.93 30.48
CA GLU A 541 20.38 -19.41 30.48
C GLU A 541 19.48 -18.56 29.57
N VAL A 542 18.71 -19.24 28.70
CA VAL A 542 17.68 -18.63 27.86
C VAL A 542 16.52 -18.16 28.74
N LEU A 543 16.24 -16.86 28.70
CA LEU A 543 15.15 -16.22 29.46
C LEU A 543 13.84 -16.15 28.67
N ALA A 544 13.92 -15.74 27.41
CA ALA A 544 12.77 -15.51 26.55
C ALA A 544 13.20 -15.57 25.09
N GLU A 545 12.24 -15.84 24.22
CA GLU A 545 12.41 -15.65 22.79
C GLU A 545 11.45 -14.55 22.33
N GLY A 546 11.84 -13.73 21.37
CA GLY A 546 11.04 -12.62 20.89
C GLY A 546 11.07 -12.47 19.39
N ARG A 547 10.15 -11.64 18.91
CA ARG A 547 10.10 -11.17 17.53
C ARG A 547 10.41 -9.68 17.49
N LEU A 548 11.12 -9.27 16.46
CA LEU A 548 11.30 -7.86 16.15
C LEU A 548 10.00 -7.40 15.46
N THR A 549 9.31 -6.43 16.04
CA THR A 549 8.11 -5.81 15.44
C THR A 549 8.40 -4.35 15.11
N GLY A 550 7.62 -3.76 14.21
CA GLY A 550 7.87 -2.40 13.69
C GLY A 550 8.45 -2.40 12.29
N SER A 551 8.64 -1.19 11.75
CA SER A 551 8.92 -0.92 10.34
C SER A 551 10.15 -0.02 10.17
N GLY A 552 10.90 -0.24 9.09
CA GLY A 552 12.07 0.57 8.74
C GLY A 552 13.33 0.25 9.56
N SER A 553 14.05 1.28 9.99
CA SER A 553 15.33 1.13 10.70
C SER A 553 15.17 0.93 12.21
N LYS A 554 13.96 0.93 12.76
CA LYS A 554 13.71 0.88 14.21
C LYS A 554 12.39 0.19 14.50
N GLY A 555 12.28 -0.41 15.68
CA GLY A 555 11.01 -0.99 16.10
C GLY A 555 10.98 -1.43 17.55
N GLU A 556 9.96 -2.20 17.86
CA GLU A 556 9.68 -2.72 19.19
C GLU A 556 10.05 -4.20 19.30
N LEU A 557 10.31 -4.64 20.53
CA LEU A 557 10.59 -6.03 20.83
C LEU A 557 9.41 -6.61 21.61
N GLU A 558 8.84 -7.69 21.08
CA GLU A 558 7.81 -8.48 21.76
C GLU A 558 8.40 -9.81 22.21
N LEU A 559 8.33 -10.10 23.51
CA LEU A 559 8.87 -11.33 24.08
C LEU A 559 7.78 -12.36 24.38
N VAL A 560 8.03 -13.59 23.97
CA VAL A 560 7.31 -14.79 24.36
C VAL A 560 8.13 -15.52 25.46
N PRO A 561 7.57 -15.72 26.66
CA PRO A 561 8.24 -16.47 27.72
C PRO A 561 8.51 -17.92 27.30
N LYS A 562 9.67 -18.46 27.72
CA LYS A 562 10.18 -19.80 27.37
C LYS A 562 9.14 -20.93 27.55
N GLU A 563 8.21 -20.77 28.48
CA GLU A 563 7.16 -21.76 28.80
C GLU A 563 6.09 -21.91 27.69
N LYS A 564 6.01 -20.96 26.75
CA LYS A 564 5.01 -20.94 25.66
C LYS A 564 5.60 -21.24 24.26
N LEU A 565 6.83 -21.73 24.20
CA LEU A 565 7.60 -21.91 22.96
C LEU A 565 7.55 -23.32 22.34
N ALA A 566 6.65 -24.19 22.79
CA ALA A 566 6.65 -25.63 22.49
C ALA A 566 6.47 -26.01 21.00
N ASP A 567 5.94 -25.11 20.15
CA ASP A 567 5.59 -25.40 18.75
C ASP A 567 6.55 -24.80 17.71
N GLN A 568 7.71 -24.24 18.12
CA GLN A 568 8.66 -23.60 17.20
C GLN A 568 9.84 -24.50 16.80
N PRO A 569 10.38 -24.37 15.57
CA PRO A 569 11.55 -25.15 15.14
C PRO A 569 12.75 -24.89 16.06
N PRO A 570 13.55 -25.94 16.37
CA PRO A 570 14.67 -25.82 17.29
C PRO A 570 15.72 -24.85 16.76
N LEU A 571 16.17 -23.92 17.60
CA LEU A 571 17.28 -23.02 17.29
C LEU A 571 18.60 -23.79 17.32
N LEU A 572 19.43 -23.61 16.29
CA LEU A 572 20.81 -24.09 16.34
C LEU A 572 21.55 -23.35 17.45
N PRO A 573 22.47 -24.00 18.18
CA PRO A 573 23.18 -23.34 19.26
C PRO A 573 24.13 -22.28 18.68
N VAL A 574 24.22 -21.12 19.34
CA VAL A 574 25.10 -19.99 18.94
C VAL A 574 26.58 -20.35 19.10
N LYS A 575 26.89 -21.49 19.74
CA LYS A 575 28.21 -22.13 19.81
C LYS A 575 28.05 -23.61 19.49
N ASP A 576 29.01 -24.22 18.82
CA ASP A 576 29.01 -25.66 18.63
C ASP A 576 28.98 -26.41 19.99
N ALA A 577 28.45 -27.63 19.98
CA ALA A 577 28.37 -28.47 21.18
C ALA A 577 29.75 -28.97 21.68
N ALA A 578 30.85 -28.50 21.08
CA ALA A 578 32.21 -28.98 21.31
C ALA A 578 33.14 -27.93 21.94
N GLY A 579 32.71 -26.68 22.10
CA GLY A 579 33.55 -25.63 22.70
C GLY A 579 34.69 -25.18 21.79
N THR A 580 34.57 -25.40 20.47
CA THR A 580 35.49 -24.79 19.50
C THR A 580 34.90 -23.43 19.12
N PRO A 581 35.67 -22.33 19.08
CA PRO A 581 35.12 -21.07 18.61
C PRO A 581 34.60 -21.26 17.19
N ALA A 582 33.32 -20.93 16.97
CA ALA A 582 32.73 -20.90 15.63
C ALA A 582 33.68 -20.11 14.71
N LYS A 583 34.00 -20.66 13.53
CA LYS A 583 34.74 -19.91 12.50
C LYS A 583 34.00 -18.59 12.29
N GLU A 584 34.70 -17.46 12.28
CA GLU A 584 34.06 -16.17 12.04
C GLU A 584 33.40 -16.15 10.65
N ASP A 585 32.30 -15.40 10.52
CA ASP A 585 31.70 -15.10 9.22
C ASP A 585 32.75 -14.42 8.32
N GLN A 586 32.94 -14.95 7.11
CA GLN A 586 33.94 -14.44 6.17
C GLN A 586 33.27 -13.76 4.98
N ILE A 587 33.91 -12.70 4.49
CA ILE A 587 33.52 -12.02 3.27
C ILE A 587 34.72 -11.94 2.33
N LEU A 588 34.44 -12.06 1.04
CA LEU A 588 35.38 -11.84 -0.04
C LEU A 588 34.83 -10.74 -0.94
N LEU A 589 35.56 -9.62 -1.01
CA LEU A 589 35.22 -8.45 -1.80
C LEU A 589 36.28 -8.28 -2.90
N GLY A 590 35.92 -8.56 -4.15
CA GLY A 590 36.88 -8.53 -5.25
C GLY A 590 37.94 -9.61 -5.06
N THR A 591 39.16 -9.21 -4.67
CA THR A 591 40.25 -10.13 -4.36
C THR A 591 40.69 -10.11 -2.89
N TYR A 592 39.95 -9.40 -2.03
CA TYR A 592 40.24 -9.26 -0.61
C TYR A 592 39.35 -10.21 0.19
N ARG A 593 39.97 -11.07 1.01
CA ARG A 593 39.25 -11.95 1.94
C ARG A 593 39.46 -11.48 3.36
N MET A 594 38.38 -11.40 4.14
CA MET A 594 38.46 -10.95 5.53
C MET A 594 37.33 -11.51 6.40
N GLY A 595 37.53 -11.46 7.72
CA GLY A 595 36.44 -11.65 8.67
C GLY A 595 35.47 -10.47 8.64
N LEU A 596 34.18 -10.70 8.87
CA LEU A 596 33.15 -9.65 8.82
C LEU A 596 33.42 -8.50 9.80
N SER A 597 34.06 -8.80 10.95
CA SER A 597 34.44 -7.78 11.92
C SER A 597 35.64 -6.91 11.49
N ALA A 598 36.46 -7.40 10.56
CA ALA A 598 37.61 -6.69 10.00
C ALA A 598 37.25 -5.77 8.81
N LEU A 599 36.03 -5.86 8.29
CA LEU A 599 35.55 -4.98 7.22
C LEU A 599 35.22 -3.60 7.80
N THR A 600 36.11 -2.63 7.58
CA THR A 600 35.90 -1.20 7.89
C THR A 600 35.59 -0.41 6.61
N PRO A 601 35.08 0.84 6.70
CA PRO A 601 34.88 1.67 5.51
C PRO A 601 36.15 1.85 4.66
N GLU A 602 37.31 1.97 5.30
CA GLU A 602 38.61 2.11 4.62
C GLU A 602 38.97 0.82 3.87
N VAL A 603 38.81 -0.34 4.52
CA VAL A 603 39.07 -1.65 3.91
C VAL A 603 38.06 -1.95 2.79
N TYR A 604 36.79 -1.55 2.97
CA TYR A 604 35.76 -1.69 1.95
C TYR A 604 36.10 -0.91 0.68
N ASN A 605 36.49 0.37 0.81
CA ASN A 605 36.86 1.21 -0.33
C ASN A 605 38.08 0.65 -1.08
N ALA A 606 39.10 0.20 -0.35
CA ALA A 606 40.29 -0.41 -0.93
C ALA A 606 39.95 -1.75 -1.65
N ALA A 607 39.08 -2.58 -1.07
CA ALA A 607 38.71 -3.86 -1.63
C ALA A 607 37.79 -3.73 -2.86
N ALA A 608 36.82 -2.82 -2.83
CA ALA A 608 35.81 -2.60 -3.88
C ALA A 608 36.45 -2.30 -5.25
N ALA A 609 37.53 -1.51 -5.27
CA ALA A 609 38.27 -1.18 -6.50
C ALA A 609 38.87 -2.41 -7.21
N THR A 610 39.11 -3.52 -6.51
CA THR A 610 39.65 -4.73 -7.12
C THR A 610 38.60 -5.59 -7.84
N MET A 611 37.31 -5.33 -7.62
CA MET A 611 36.23 -6.08 -8.28
C MET A 611 36.25 -5.89 -9.80
N THR A 612 36.42 -4.65 -10.25
CA THR A 612 36.48 -4.31 -11.69
C THR A 612 37.70 -4.94 -12.37
N ASN A 613 38.86 -4.90 -11.71
CA ASN A 613 40.11 -5.40 -12.29
C ASN A 613 40.20 -6.93 -12.31
N SER A 614 39.60 -7.60 -11.34
CA SER A 614 39.61 -9.08 -11.25
C SER A 614 38.41 -9.74 -11.93
N GLY A 615 37.33 -8.98 -12.18
CA GLY A 615 36.03 -9.51 -12.58
C GLY A 615 35.31 -10.28 -11.46
N GLN A 616 35.86 -10.31 -10.24
CA GLN A 616 35.34 -11.06 -9.11
C GLN A 616 34.40 -10.18 -8.28
N GLY A 617 33.20 -10.68 -8.01
CA GLY A 617 32.16 -9.98 -7.26
C GLY A 617 32.31 -10.12 -5.74
N MET A 618 31.17 -10.09 -5.04
CA MET A 618 31.12 -10.26 -3.59
C MET A 618 30.68 -11.67 -3.21
N TYR A 619 31.38 -12.28 -2.27
CA TYR A 619 31.07 -13.61 -1.76
C TYR A 619 31.06 -13.64 -0.23
N PHE A 620 30.19 -14.45 0.33
CA PHE A 620 30.02 -14.60 1.77
C PHE A 620 30.08 -16.06 2.18
N SER A 621 30.74 -16.36 3.29
CA SER A 621 30.79 -17.68 3.90
C SER A 621 30.41 -17.56 5.38
N PRO A 622 29.17 -17.94 5.76
CA PRO A 622 28.76 -17.92 7.16
C PRO A 622 29.49 -18.98 7.98
N ALA A 623 29.70 -18.68 9.26
CA ALA A 623 30.29 -19.54 10.28
C ALA A 623 29.69 -20.94 10.31
N TRP A 624 28.36 -21.01 10.21
CA TRP A 624 27.56 -22.23 10.29
C TRP A 624 27.52 -23.03 8.98
N ALA A 625 27.99 -22.46 7.87
CA ALA A 625 27.94 -23.11 6.55
C ALA A 625 29.14 -24.02 6.26
N GLY A 626 30.01 -24.27 7.25
CA GLY A 626 31.10 -25.25 7.12
C GLY A 626 32.17 -24.89 6.09
N GLY A 627 32.24 -23.63 5.63
CA GLY A 627 33.16 -23.16 4.60
C GLY A 627 32.57 -23.06 3.18
N GLN A 628 31.25 -23.26 3.05
CA GLN A 628 30.50 -23.01 1.82
C GLN A 628 30.46 -21.51 1.50
N TRP A 629 30.78 -21.14 0.26
CA TRP A 629 30.70 -19.76 -0.23
C TRP A 629 29.41 -19.50 -1.00
N PHE A 630 28.86 -18.31 -0.83
CA PHE A 630 27.65 -17.83 -1.51
C PHE A 630 27.97 -16.52 -2.26
N GLY A 631 27.61 -16.44 -3.54
CA GLY A 631 27.72 -15.22 -4.33
C GLY A 631 26.60 -14.24 -3.98
N LEU A 632 26.97 -13.08 -3.44
CA LEU A 632 26.01 -12.06 -3.01
C LEU A 632 25.32 -11.35 -4.18
N ASP A 633 25.97 -11.31 -5.35
CA ASP A 633 25.38 -10.75 -6.57
C ASP A 633 24.10 -11.48 -6.99
N GLN A 634 24.03 -12.80 -6.71
CA GLN A 634 22.87 -13.65 -7.01
C GLN A 634 21.95 -13.90 -5.80
N ALA A 635 22.33 -13.44 -4.59
CA ALA A 635 21.55 -13.63 -3.38
C ALA A 635 20.47 -12.54 -3.28
N LEU A 636 19.23 -12.87 -3.67
CA LEU A 636 18.11 -11.92 -3.70
C LEU A 636 17.40 -11.76 -2.34
N ASP A 637 17.47 -12.77 -1.48
CA ASP A 637 16.84 -12.82 -0.17
C ASP A 637 17.75 -13.54 0.87
N PRO A 638 17.46 -13.44 2.18
CA PRO A 638 18.22 -14.15 3.21
C PRO A 638 18.22 -15.68 3.04
N GLU A 639 17.12 -16.24 2.51
CA GLU A 639 16.95 -17.70 2.34
C GLU A 639 17.92 -18.28 1.30
N ALA A 640 18.35 -17.46 0.33
CA ALA A 640 19.39 -17.81 -0.64
C ALA A 640 20.76 -18.10 -0.01
N LEU A 641 20.96 -17.84 1.29
CA LEU A 641 22.20 -18.14 2.00
C LEU A 641 22.13 -19.47 2.79
N THR A 642 21.03 -20.22 2.71
CA THR A 642 20.80 -21.45 3.52
C THR A 642 21.44 -22.71 2.92
N LEU A 643 21.82 -23.66 3.78
CA LEU A 643 22.44 -24.95 3.40
C LEU A 643 21.50 -25.95 2.70
N GLY A 644 20.19 -25.68 2.62
CA GLY A 644 19.19 -26.69 2.25
C GLY A 644 18.09 -26.28 1.26
N GLY A 645 18.00 -25.01 0.86
CA GLY A 645 16.98 -24.53 -0.07
C GLY A 645 17.59 -24.11 -1.41
N ALA A 646 17.40 -24.92 -2.46
CA ALA A 646 17.45 -24.62 -3.91
C ALA A 646 18.19 -23.35 -4.44
N GLY A 647 19.32 -22.93 -3.87
CA GLY A 647 19.91 -21.61 -4.12
C GLY A 647 20.90 -21.58 -5.30
N SER A 648 20.62 -20.73 -6.29
CA SER A 648 21.54 -20.37 -7.39
C SER A 648 22.82 -19.64 -6.91
N SER A 649 22.83 -19.16 -5.67
CA SER A 649 23.92 -18.38 -5.05
C SER A 649 25.03 -19.22 -4.45
N ALA A 650 24.80 -20.50 -4.10
CA ALA A 650 25.81 -21.36 -3.48
C ALA A 650 26.87 -21.81 -4.51
N LEU A 651 28.15 -21.58 -4.22
CA LEU A 651 29.24 -21.96 -5.12
C LEU A 651 29.55 -23.45 -5.01
N THR A 652 29.73 -24.11 -6.15
CA THR A 652 30.33 -25.46 -6.17
C THR A 652 31.77 -25.41 -5.64
N SER A 653 32.30 -26.56 -5.19
CA SER A 653 33.69 -26.66 -4.72
C SER A 653 34.71 -26.14 -5.76
N ASP A 654 34.44 -26.37 -7.04
CA ASP A 654 35.30 -25.91 -8.14
C ASP A 654 35.22 -24.39 -8.30
N GLN A 655 34.02 -23.81 -8.25
CA GLN A 655 33.83 -22.35 -8.30
C GLN A 655 34.45 -21.65 -7.09
N ALA A 656 34.33 -22.24 -5.88
CA ALA A 656 34.92 -21.70 -4.67
C ALA A 656 36.46 -21.75 -4.71
N SER A 657 37.04 -22.79 -5.33
CA SER A 657 38.49 -22.92 -5.50
C SER A 657 39.06 -22.00 -6.58
N ALA A 658 38.22 -21.51 -7.50
CA ALA A 658 38.60 -20.58 -8.56
C ALA A 658 38.59 -19.10 -8.12
N LEU A 659 38.11 -18.80 -6.91
CA LEU A 659 38.13 -17.45 -6.34
C LEU A 659 39.57 -16.97 -6.14
N GLN A 660 39.91 -15.84 -6.76
CA GLN A 660 41.22 -15.21 -6.60
C GLN A 660 41.26 -14.43 -5.28
N VAL A 661 42.31 -14.66 -4.51
CA VAL A 661 42.59 -13.92 -3.27
C VAL A 661 43.99 -13.35 -3.40
N THR A 662 44.12 -12.03 -3.30
CA THR A 662 45.40 -11.32 -3.35
C THR A 662 45.76 -10.68 -2.01
N MET A 663 44.77 -10.48 -1.14
CA MET A 663 44.92 -9.93 0.20
C MET A 663 44.02 -10.68 1.18
N GLU A 664 44.56 -11.08 2.32
CA GLU A 664 43.83 -11.67 3.44
C GLU A 664 43.97 -10.79 4.69
N LEU A 665 42.85 -10.44 5.31
CA LEU A 665 42.79 -9.73 6.60
C LEU A 665 42.07 -10.62 7.64
N PRO A 666 42.82 -11.41 8.42
CA PRO A 666 42.28 -12.15 9.55
C PRO A 666 41.86 -11.20 10.68
N ALA A 667 41.04 -11.70 11.61
CA ALA A 667 40.53 -10.96 12.77
C ALA A 667 41.62 -10.31 13.66
N SER A 668 42.87 -10.78 13.56
CA SER A 668 44.03 -10.17 14.23
C SER A 668 44.43 -8.81 13.65
N GLY A 669 43.84 -8.39 12.53
CA GLY A 669 44.13 -7.12 11.85
C GLY A 669 45.45 -7.15 11.05
N GLN A 670 46.07 -8.31 10.87
CA GLN A 670 47.36 -8.45 10.21
C GLN A 670 47.19 -8.68 8.70
N LEU A 671 47.60 -7.72 7.88
CA LEU A 671 47.52 -7.85 6.41
C LEU A 671 48.43 -8.98 5.90
N MET A 672 47.86 -9.95 5.21
CA MET A 672 48.59 -11.06 4.58
C MET A 672 48.37 -11.03 3.06
N THR A 673 49.37 -11.43 2.28
CA THR A 673 49.24 -11.55 0.82
C THR A 673 49.80 -12.89 0.34
N PRO A 674 49.06 -13.65 -0.48
CA PRO A 674 49.57 -14.86 -1.14
C PRO A 674 50.42 -14.56 -2.38
N LEU A 675 50.56 -13.28 -2.79
CA LEU A 675 51.41 -12.88 -3.92
C LEU A 675 52.89 -12.92 -3.55
N SER A 676 53.74 -13.32 -4.51
CA SER A 676 55.19 -13.28 -4.33
C SER A 676 55.73 -11.84 -4.36
N PRO A 677 56.87 -11.54 -3.69
CA PRO A 677 57.48 -10.21 -3.75
C PRO A 677 57.75 -9.70 -5.17
N ALA A 678 58.09 -10.60 -6.10
CA ALA A 678 58.32 -10.26 -7.51
C ALA A 678 57.02 -9.81 -8.22
N GLN A 679 55.88 -10.44 -7.92
CA GLN A 679 54.59 -10.05 -8.49
C GLN A 679 54.11 -8.69 -7.93
N LEU A 680 54.29 -8.45 -6.63
CA LEU A 680 53.98 -7.15 -6.02
C LEU A 680 54.85 -6.03 -6.60
N GLN A 681 56.14 -6.29 -6.81
CA GLN A 681 57.05 -5.34 -7.46
C GLN A 681 56.66 -5.06 -8.92
N GLN A 682 56.21 -6.08 -9.65
CA GLN A 682 55.73 -5.91 -11.02
C GLN A 682 54.47 -5.03 -11.07
N SER A 683 53.47 -5.28 -10.21
CA SER A 683 52.27 -4.44 -10.13
C SER A 683 52.60 -2.99 -9.74
N ALA A 684 53.54 -2.78 -8.82
CA ALA A 684 54.01 -1.44 -8.46
C ALA A 684 54.73 -0.76 -9.64
N ALA A 685 55.48 -1.51 -10.45
CA ALA A 685 56.15 -0.99 -11.64
C ALA A 685 55.16 -0.58 -12.74
N ASP A 686 54.08 -1.33 -12.92
CA ASP A 686 53.06 -1.02 -13.91
C ASP A 686 52.20 0.19 -13.46
N LEU A 687 51.88 0.30 -12.16
CA LEU A 687 51.25 1.50 -11.59
C LEU A 687 52.14 2.75 -11.70
N LYS A 688 53.46 2.62 -11.56
CA LYS A 688 54.40 3.74 -11.80
C LYS A 688 54.31 4.27 -13.22
N LYS A 689 54.20 3.39 -14.23
CA LYS A 689 53.99 3.83 -15.63
C LYS A 689 52.67 4.54 -15.83
N ALA A 690 51.59 4.07 -15.19
CA ALA A 690 50.29 4.76 -15.24
C ALA A 690 50.36 6.13 -14.55
N LYS A 691 51.08 6.24 -13.42
CA LYS A 691 51.33 7.50 -12.72
C LYS A 691 52.08 8.50 -13.61
N GLU A 692 53.06 8.07 -14.40
CA GLU A 692 53.76 8.95 -15.36
C GLU A 692 52.81 9.57 -16.40
N GLN A 693 51.80 8.82 -16.86
CA GLN A 693 50.78 9.34 -17.76
C GLN A 693 49.86 10.36 -17.07
N LEU A 694 49.51 10.12 -15.80
CA LEU A 694 48.78 11.09 -14.98
C LEU A 694 49.58 12.36 -14.73
N GLU A 695 50.89 12.26 -14.51
CA GLU A 695 51.78 13.43 -14.33
C GLU A 695 51.85 14.26 -15.61
N ALA A 696 51.91 13.61 -16.78
CA ALA A 696 51.87 14.28 -18.06
C ALA A 696 50.51 14.97 -18.32
N ALA A 697 49.40 14.31 -17.99
CA ALA A 697 48.06 14.88 -18.10
C ALA A 697 47.87 16.06 -17.14
N HIS A 698 48.38 15.93 -15.90
CA HIS A 698 48.37 16.98 -14.90
C HIS A 698 49.14 18.21 -15.40
N GLN A 699 50.35 18.01 -15.94
CA GLN A 699 51.14 19.10 -16.52
C GLN A 699 50.42 19.75 -17.71
N ALA A 700 49.79 18.97 -18.59
CA ALA A 700 49.02 19.51 -19.70
C ALA A 700 47.80 20.32 -19.24
N ALA A 701 47.14 19.91 -18.14
CA ALA A 701 46.05 20.66 -17.52
C ALA A 701 46.54 21.97 -16.88
N VAL A 702 47.71 21.96 -16.24
CA VAL A 702 48.38 23.16 -15.71
C VAL A 702 48.70 24.13 -16.85
N ASP A 703 49.31 23.64 -17.93
CA ASP A 703 49.70 24.43 -19.11
C ASP A 703 48.47 24.99 -19.85
N ALA A 704 47.35 24.26 -19.84
CA ALA A 704 46.07 24.68 -20.41
C ALA A 704 45.22 25.57 -19.47
N HIS A 705 45.73 25.90 -18.28
CA HIS A 705 45.03 26.67 -17.24
C HIS A 705 43.69 26.08 -16.81
N LYS A 706 43.53 24.75 -16.87
CA LYS A 706 42.32 24.03 -16.46
C LYS A 706 42.40 23.66 -14.99
N LEU A 707 42.19 24.63 -14.12
CA LEU A 707 42.39 24.49 -12.67
C LEU A 707 41.55 23.38 -12.00
N ALA A 708 40.38 23.05 -12.56
CA ALA A 708 39.56 21.94 -12.08
C ALA A 708 40.20 20.57 -12.39
N ASP A 709 40.67 20.38 -13.63
CA ASP A 709 41.38 19.18 -14.07
C ASP A 709 42.69 18.99 -13.29
N VAL A 710 43.39 20.08 -12.97
CA VAL A 710 44.62 20.05 -12.14
C VAL A 710 44.34 19.47 -10.75
N ALA A 711 43.33 19.99 -10.05
CA ALA A 711 42.99 19.53 -8.70
C ALA A 711 42.51 18.06 -8.70
N GLU A 712 41.79 17.63 -9.72
CA GLU A 712 41.35 16.25 -9.87
C GLU A 712 42.54 15.30 -10.13
N LEU A 713 43.40 15.66 -11.08
CA LEU A 713 44.60 14.89 -11.42
C LEU A 713 45.59 14.84 -10.25
N GLU A 714 45.65 15.86 -9.40
CA GLU A 714 46.48 15.88 -8.19
C GLU A 714 45.99 14.87 -7.15
N VAL A 715 44.67 14.72 -6.96
CA VAL A 715 44.08 13.66 -6.12
C VAL A 715 44.37 12.28 -6.70
N GLN A 716 44.23 12.09 -8.03
CA GLN A 716 44.55 10.82 -8.70
C GLN A 716 46.05 10.46 -8.58
N LEU A 717 46.94 11.46 -8.68
CA LEU A 717 48.37 11.26 -8.48
C LEU A 717 48.71 10.86 -7.04
N LYS A 718 48.01 11.44 -6.06
CA LYS A 718 48.16 11.08 -4.65
C LYS A 718 47.66 9.67 -4.37
N ASP A 719 46.53 9.29 -4.96
CA ASP A 719 45.97 7.94 -4.87
C ASP A 719 46.95 6.90 -5.46
N ALA A 720 47.45 7.16 -6.68
CA ALA A 720 48.45 6.31 -7.33
C ALA A 720 49.74 6.19 -6.49
N ALA A 721 50.19 7.27 -5.86
CA ALA A 721 51.34 7.25 -4.95
C ALA A 721 51.09 6.38 -3.71
N ALA A 722 49.90 6.48 -3.10
CA ALA A 722 49.51 5.66 -1.95
C ALA A 722 49.43 4.17 -2.32
N GLN A 723 48.87 3.83 -3.49
CA GLN A 723 48.81 2.46 -3.99
C GLN A 723 50.19 1.86 -4.24
N ILE A 724 51.10 2.62 -4.87
CA ILE A 724 52.49 2.19 -5.08
C ILE A 724 53.19 1.96 -3.73
N ALA A 725 53.05 2.90 -2.79
CA ALA A 725 53.65 2.79 -1.46
C ALA A 725 53.11 1.57 -0.68
N MET A 726 51.81 1.28 -0.80
CA MET A 726 51.19 0.09 -0.23
C MET A 726 51.81 -1.20 -0.79
N LEU A 727 51.89 -1.33 -2.13
CA LEU A 727 52.44 -2.52 -2.79
C LEU A 727 53.94 -2.72 -2.47
N GLU A 728 54.70 -1.64 -2.38
CA GLU A 728 56.12 -1.70 -1.99
C GLU A 728 56.31 -2.07 -0.53
N ALA A 729 55.47 -1.56 0.37
CA ALA A 729 55.48 -1.95 1.78
C ALA A 729 55.15 -3.45 1.94
N LEU A 730 54.14 -3.93 1.20
CA LEU A 730 53.80 -5.35 1.13
C LEU A 730 54.96 -6.21 0.60
N ALA A 731 55.63 -5.77 -0.47
CA ALA A 731 56.79 -6.49 -1.03
C ALA A 731 57.98 -6.56 -0.04
N LYS A 732 58.08 -5.61 0.88
CA LYS A 732 59.08 -5.57 1.96
C LYS A 732 58.65 -6.30 3.23
N GLY A 733 57.40 -6.81 3.27
CA GLY A 733 56.81 -7.42 4.46
C GLY A 733 56.43 -6.42 5.57
N ASP A 734 56.38 -5.12 5.26
CA ASP A 734 55.97 -4.07 6.20
C ASP A 734 54.45 -3.89 6.17
N THR A 735 53.76 -4.79 6.87
CA THR A 735 52.29 -4.83 6.92
C THR A 735 51.69 -3.60 7.59
N ALA A 736 52.43 -2.93 8.49
CA ALA A 736 51.95 -1.75 9.19
C ALA A 736 51.97 -0.52 8.26
N ALA A 737 53.07 -0.31 7.51
CA ALA A 737 53.14 0.75 6.52
C ALA A 737 52.12 0.54 5.39
N ALA A 738 51.91 -0.71 4.96
CA ALA A 738 50.89 -1.04 3.96
C ALA A 738 49.47 -0.69 4.45
N LEU A 739 49.14 -1.01 5.70
CA LEU A 739 47.83 -0.71 6.28
C LEU A 739 47.58 0.80 6.45
N GLU A 740 48.62 1.59 6.72
CA GLU A 740 48.50 3.06 6.73
C GLU A 740 48.22 3.63 5.34
N GLN A 741 48.91 3.14 4.31
CA GLN A 741 48.66 3.58 2.93
C GLN A 741 47.26 3.16 2.45
N MET A 742 46.74 2.02 2.89
CA MET A 742 45.39 1.55 2.55
C MET A 742 44.28 2.52 2.99
N LYS A 743 44.50 3.34 4.02
CA LYS A 743 43.55 4.38 4.44
C LYS A 743 43.38 5.50 3.41
N LEU A 744 44.39 5.70 2.58
CA LEU A 744 44.45 6.73 1.54
C LEU A 744 43.99 6.18 0.17
N VAL A 745 44.28 4.90 -0.11
CA VAL A 745 43.94 4.25 -1.39
C VAL A 745 42.43 4.33 -1.65
N HIS A 746 42.06 4.91 -2.78
CA HIS A 746 40.68 5.12 -3.23
C HIS A 746 39.77 5.82 -2.20
N ASN A 747 40.38 6.59 -1.29
CA ASN A 747 39.67 7.37 -0.28
C ASN A 747 39.90 8.87 -0.54
N SER A 748 39.06 9.44 -1.39
CA SER A 748 39.13 10.83 -1.84
C SER A 748 39.20 11.83 -0.67
N ASP A 749 38.45 11.62 0.41
CA ASP A 749 38.46 12.51 1.58
C ASP A 749 39.81 12.49 2.30
N ALA A 750 40.37 11.29 2.52
CA ALA A 750 41.66 11.15 3.19
C ALA A 750 42.81 11.68 2.32
N LEU A 751 42.73 11.51 1.00
CA LEU A 751 43.69 12.04 0.04
C LEU A 751 43.65 13.57 -0.01
N ILE A 752 42.46 14.18 -0.05
CA ILE A 752 42.29 15.64 -0.02
C ILE A 752 42.81 16.21 1.30
N ALA A 753 42.51 15.56 2.43
CA ALA A 753 43.02 15.97 3.73
C ALA A 753 44.56 15.89 3.82
N ALA A 754 45.16 14.83 3.25
CA ALA A 754 46.61 14.67 3.20
C ALA A 754 47.29 15.73 2.31
N LEU A 755 46.72 16.02 1.14
CA LEU A 755 47.19 17.09 0.25
C LEU A 755 47.09 18.47 0.91
N ALA A 756 45.98 18.74 1.61
CA ALA A 756 45.81 19.97 2.37
C ALA A 756 46.86 20.11 3.49
N ALA A 757 47.18 19.02 4.21
CA ALA A 757 48.21 19.02 5.24
C ALA A 757 49.61 19.30 4.66
N GLU A 758 49.95 18.73 3.51
CA GLU A 758 51.25 18.95 2.83
C GLU A 758 51.43 20.39 2.37
N SER A 759 50.35 21.08 1.97
CA SER A 759 50.38 22.50 1.62
C SER A 759 50.63 23.43 2.81
N SER A 760 50.35 22.97 4.04
CA SER A 760 50.47 23.76 5.28
C SER A 760 51.81 23.59 6.02
N GLY A 761 52.64 22.63 5.62
CA GLY A 761 53.90 22.27 6.30
C GLY A 761 55.15 23.04 5.84
N GLY A 762 55.00 24.05 5.00
CA GLY A 762 56.10 24.81 4.38
C GLY A 762 56.67 25.96 5.22
N GLU A 763 56.89 25.81 6.53
CA GLU A 763 57.68 26.75 7.33
C GLU A 763 58.62 26.03 8.31
N GLY A 764 59.94 26.21 8.12
CA GLY A 764 60.92 26.12 9.20
C GLY A 764 62.04 25.06 9.08
N ALA A 765 62.90 25.16 8.07
CA ALA A 765 64.27 24.63 8.18
C ALA A 765 65.27 25.55 7.45
N GLY A 766 65.75 26.57 8.17
CA GLY A 766 66.84 27.46 7.73
C GLY A 766 67.83 27.65 8.87
N ALA A 767 69.00 27.03 8.75
CA ALA A 767 70.10 27.13 9.70
C ALA A 767 70.67 28.56 9.78
N GLY A 768 70.89 29.06 10.99
CA GLY A 768 71.62 30.31 11.26
C GLY A 768 72.34 30.22 12.61
N SER A 769 73.66 30.18 12.56
CA SER A 769 74.57 30.11 13.71
C SER A 769 74.52 31.39 14.57
N GLY A 770 74.50 31.24 15.89
CA GLY A 770 74.71 32.32 16.85
C GLY A 770 75.12 31.78 18.22
N THR A 771 76.38 31.98 18.57
CA THR A 771 77.06 31.54 19.80
C THR A 771 76.66 32.34 21.05
N GLY A 772 76.54 31.66 22.19
CA GLY A 772 77.04 32.13 23.49
C GLY A 772 76.02 32.41 24.60
N GLY A 773 76.26 31.83 25.78
CA GLY A 773 75.93 32.49 27.05
C GLY A 773 75.02 31.77 28.05
N SER A 774 75.61 30.88 28.84
CA SER A 774 75.32 30.50 30.24
C SER A 774 73.92 30.71 30.86
N GLY A 775 73.45 29.65 31.56
CA GLY A 775 73.19 29.80 32.99
C GLY A 775 71.81 29.40 33.53
N SER A 776 71.83 28.36 34.36
CA SER A 776 71.02 28.15 35.57
C SER A 776 69.64 27.47 35.46
N ALA A 777 69.55 26.40 36.24
CA ALA A 777 68.37 25.67 36.67
C ALA A 777 67.44 26.51 37.57
N GLY A 778 66.18 26.06 37.70
CA GLY A 778 65.24 26.57 38.71
C GLY A 778 63.88 25.86 38.68
N THR A 779 63.69 24.96 39.63
CA THR A 779 62.43 24.30 40.05
C THR A 779 61.37 25.28 40.56
N GLY A 780 60.07 24.94 40.51
CA GLY A 780 59.09 25.57 41.43
C GLY A 780 57.61 25.37 41.12
N SER A 781 56.89 24.80 42.09
CA SER A 781 55.44 24.58 42.18
C SER A 781 54.76 25.66 43.06
N GLY A 782 53.44 25.83 42.91
CA GLY A 782 52.52 26.56 43.83
C GLY A 782 52.00 27.89 43.25
N ALA A 783 50.73 28.32 43.28
CA ALA A 783 49.53 28.13 44.11
C ALA A 783 48.97 29.54 44.44
N THR A 784 47.67 29.73 44.21
CA THR A 784 46.72 30.65 44.90
C THR A 784 46.86 32.18 44.84
N GLY A 785 45.71 32.88 44.70
CA GLY A 785 45.55 34.28 45.11
C GLY A 785 44.30 34.99 44.57
N ASN A 786 43.38 35.32 45.47
CA ASN A 786 42.01 35.84 45.31
C ASN A 786 41.91 37.37 45.18
N GLY A 787 40.71 37.86 44.84
CA GLY A 787 40.13 39.13 45.35
C GLY A 787 38.99 39.71 44.49
N THR A 788 38.03 40.50 44.97
CA THR A 788 36.90 40.32 45.93
C THR A 788 36.06 41.61 45.89
N GLY A 789 34.73 41.48 46.02
CA GLY A 789 33.80 42.45 46.67
C GLY A 789 32.98 43.38 45.77
N SER A 790 31.77 43.89 46.11
CA SER A 790 30.72 43.59 47.12
C SER A 790 29.61 44.67 47.04
N GLY A 791 28.37 44.34 47.46
CA GLY A 791 27.30 45.26 47.93
C GLY A 791 25.94 45.07 47.22
N ALA A 792 24.82 44.55 47.75
CA ALA A 792 24.09 44.54 49.04
C ALA A 792 22.92 45.55 49.12
N GLY A 793 21.71 45.06 49.43
CA GLY A 793 20.53 45.87 49.81
C GLY A 793 19.20 45.10 49.83
N SER A 794 18.70 44.78 51.02
CA SER A 794 17.47 44.03 51.36
C SER A 794 16.32 44.93 51.85
N GLY A 795 15.06 44.46 51.73
CA GLY A 795 13.91 45.02 52.46
C GLY A 795 12.70 44.06 52.45
N ALA A 796 12.12 43.80 53.62
CA ALA A 796 11.06 42.82 53.93
C ALA A 796 9.76 43.49 54.43
N GLY A 797 8.64 42.74 54.44
CA GLY A 797 7.39 43.03 55.17
C GLY A 797 6.15 42.40 54.49
N THR A 798 5.62 41.23 54.90
CA THR A 798 4.67 40.89 56.00
C THR A 798 3.17 41.15 55.73
N GLY A 799 2.35 40.10 55.94
CA GLY A 799 0.88 40.14 56.15
C GLY A 799 0.15 39.07 55.32
N ALA A 800 -0.13 37.84 55.76
CA ALA A 800 -1.01 37.34 56.84
C ALA A 800 -2.52 37.30 56.51
N GLY A 801 -3.10 36.08 56.59
CA GLY A 801 -4.54 35.77 56.63
C GLY A 801 -4.97 34.80 55.51
N GLY A 802 -5.51 33.60 55.72
CA GLY A 802 -6.00 32.92 56.91
C GLY A 802 -7.34 32.23 56.63
N GLY A 803 -7.33 30.88 56.60
CA GLY A 803 -8.50 29.98 56.76
C GLY A 803 -9.48 29.89 55.58
N THR A 804 -10.26 28.83 55.36
CA THR A 804 -10.42 27.52 56.02
C THR A 804 -11.35 26.69 55.12
N ALA A 805 -11.10 25.38 55.08
CA ALA A 805 -12.03 24.23 55.01
C ALA A 805 -13.30 24.27 54.12
N GLY A 806 -13.45 23.23 53.28
CA GLY A 806 -14.76 22.91 52.68
C GLY A 806 -14.74 21.81 51.61
N SER A 807 -14.56 20.56 52.05
CA SER A 807 -15.12 19.29 51.52
C SER A 807 -15.78 19.22 50.11
N GLY A 808 -15.30 18.24 49.33
CA GLY A 808 -16.05 17.48 48.32
C GLY A 808 -15.08 16.53 47.59
N ALA A 809 -14.92 15.25 47.96
CA ALA A 809 -15.76 14.11 47.54
C ALA A 809 -16.16 14.24 46.06
N GLY A 810 -15.84 13.36 45.12
CA GLY A 810 -15.33 12.00 45.14
C GLY A 810 -15.74 11.40 43.79
N THR A 811 -14.93 10.46 43.27
CA THR A 811 -15.30 9.37 42.36
C THR A 811 -16.02 9.65 41.04
N GLY A 812 -15.50 9.00 39.99
CA GLY A 812 -16.09 9.00 38.67
C GLY A 812 -17.45 8.30 38.55
N ASN A 813 -17.98 8.43 37.34
CA ASN A 813 -18.78 7.49 36.56
C ASN A 813 -19.04 8.26 35.24
N GLY A 814 -18.94 7.67 34.06
CA GLY A 814 -19.34 6.31 33.73
C GLY A 814 -20.78 6.35 33.25
N ALA A 815 -21.01 5.69 32.11
CA ALA A 815 -22.29 5.49 31.44
C ALA A 815 -22.85 6.76 30.79
N GLY A 816 -23.23 6.73 29.52
CA GLY A 816 -23.97 5.65 28.86
C GLY A 816 -25.17 6.37 28.29
N GLY A 817 -25.39 6.32 26.99
CA GLY A 817 -25.79 5.10 26.32
C GLY A 817 -26.99 5.50 25.48
N SER A 818 -27.04 4.96 24.28
CA SER A 818 -28.16 4.09 23.88
C SER A 818 -29.37 4.88 23.37
N ALA A 819 -30.04 4.47 22.32
CA ALA A 819 -29.87 3.38 21.37
C ALA A 819 -31.08 3.47 20.42
N THR A 820 -31.05 2.66 19.37
CA THR A 820 -32.20 1.90 18.85
C THR A 820 -33.40 2.71 18.34
N GLY A 821 -33.82 2.61 17.08
CA GLY A 821 -33.91 1.38 16.31
C GLY A 821 -34.99 0.45 16.90
N ALA A 822 -36.26 0.76 16.64
CA ALA A 822 -37.38 -0.20 16.57
C ALA A 822 -38.59 0.59 16.03
N GLY A 823 -39.34 0.14 15.02
CA GLY A 823 -39.91 -1.19 14.92
C GLY A 823 -41.27 -1.21 15.61
N ALA A 824 -42.34 -0.98 14.84
CA ALA A 824 -43.72 -1.31 15.21
C ALA A 824 -43.85 -2.83 15.45
N GLY A 825 -44.68 -3.37 16.34
CA GLY A 825 -45.73 -2.77 17.17
C GLY A 825 -46.47 -3.82 18.02
N GLY A 826 -47.49 -3.35 18.76
CA GLY A 826 -48.56 -4.11 19.44
C GLY A 826 -48.15 -4.83 20.74
N SER A 827 -48.88 -4.82 21.85
CA SER A 827 -50.21 -4.33 22.23
C SER A 827 -50.35 -4.53 23.75
N GLY A 828 -50.90 -3.57 24.50
CA GLY A 828 -51.23 -3.79 25.92
C GLY A 828 -51.46 -2.52 26.76
N SER A 829 -52.66 -1.95 26.66
CA SER A 829 -53.26 -1.00 27.63
C SER A 829 -53.60 -1.67 28.97
N PRO A 830 -54.10 -0.97 30.01
CA PRO A 830 -53.84 0.39 30.51
C PRO A 830 -53.78 0.47 32.06
N ALA A 831 -53.49 1.67 32.62
CA ALA A 831 -54.05 2.28 33.86
C ALA A 831 -52.99 3.24 34.44
N GLY A 832 -53.21 4.56 34.47
CA GLY A 832 -53.99 5.25 35.52
C GLY A 832 -53.02 5.58 36.66
N THR A 833 -52.77 6.82 37.11
CA THR A 833 -53.60 8.00 37.34
C THR A 833 -52.62 9.16 37.63
N GLY A 834 -52.83 10.37 37.10
CA GLY A 834 -53.36 11.52 37.89
C GLY A 834 -52.30 12.15 38.82
N THR A 835 -52.03 13.46 38.86
CA THR A 835 -52.93 14.61 38.70
C THR A 835 -52.12 15.94 38.75
N GLY A 836 -52.50 16.92 37.90
CA GLY A 836 -52.49 18.39 38.12
C GLY A 836 -51.14 19.14 38.20
N VAL A 837 -50.71 20.12 37.37
CA VAL A 837 -51.37 21.22 36.61
C VAL A 837 -52.16 22.19 37.52
N PRO A 838 -52.27 23.54 37.29
CA PRO A 838 -51.76 24.47 36.24
C PRO A 838 -51.06 25.72 36.86
N THR A 839 -50.57 26.78 36.19
CA THR A 839 -51.14 27.77 35.22
C THR A 839 -49.95 28.64 34.74
N GLY A 840 -49.89 29.30 33.58
CA GLY A 840 -50.77 29.51 32.45
C GLY A 840 -50.09 30.46 31.45
N GLY A 841 -50.54 30.47 30.19
CA GLY A 841 -50.13 31.49 29.18
C GLY A 841 -50.09 30.99 27.73
N SER A 842 -51.26 30.77 27.13
CA SER A 842 -51.51 30.56 25.68
C SER A 842 -51.79 31.92 24.98
N PRO A 843 -52.01 32.09 23.64
CA PRO A 843 -52.14 31.09 22.56
C PRO A 843 -51.49 31.43 21.18
N GLY A 844 -51.25 30.37 20.37
CA GLY A 844 -51.65 30.26 18.95
C GLY A 844 -50.95 31.05 17.84
N ALA A 845 -50.20 30.36 16.98
CA ALA A 845 -50.31 30.41 15.52
C ALA A 845 -49.55 29.26 14.84
N THR A 846 -50.26 28.58 13.96
CA THR A 846 -49.83 27.49 13.06
C THR A 846 -49.08 28.02 11.82
N ALA A 847 -48.35 27.09 11.19
CA ALA A 847 -47.94 27.03 9.78
C ALA A 847 -46.49 27.43 9.45
N GLY A 848 -45.76 26.45 8.90
CA GLY A 848 -44.42 26.60 8.35
C GLY A 848 -43.77 25.28 7.96
N SER A 849 -44.49 24.42 7.23
CA SER A 849 -43.90 23.33 6.46
C SER A 849 -42.79 23.88 5.56
N SER A 850 -41.55 23.41 5.75
CA SER A 850 -40.61 23.32 4.63
C SER A 850 -40.43 21.84 4.32
N ALA A 851 -40.91 21.47 3.14
CA ALA A 851 -40.80 20.15 2.58
C ALA A 851 -39.31 19.82 2.34
N GLY A 852 -38.80 18.82 3.04
CA GLY A 852 -37.66 18.04 2.56
C GLY A 852 -38.23 16.94 1.68
N ALA A 853 -37.94 16.97 0.38
CA ALA A 853 -38.42 16.01 -0.60
C ALA A 853 -38.18 14.57 -0.11
N GLY A 854 -39.26 13.81 0.09
CA GLY A 854 -39.16 12.40 0.43
C GLY A 854 -38.54 11.66 -0.74
N ALA A 855 -37.30 11.20 -0.58
CA ALA A 855 -36.67 10.31 -1.54
C ALA A 855 -37.54 9.05 -1.68
N GLN A 856 -38.00 8.77 -2.90
CA GLN A 856 -38.72 7.55 -3.22
C GLN A 856 -37.77 6.35 -3.04
N SER A 857 -38.29 5.20 -2.60
CA SER A 857 -37.45 4.00 -2.46
C SER A 857 -36.95 3.50 -3.82
N PRO A 858 -35.80 2.80 -3.90
CA PRO A 858 -35.30 2.25 -5.17
C PRO A 858 -36.32 1.35 -5.88
N ALA A 859 -37.10 0.58 -5.13
CA ALA A 859 -38.19 -0.23 -5.68
C ALA A 859 -39.33 0.60 -6.29
N ALA A 860 -39.64 1.78 -5.72
CA ALA A 860 -40.63 2.70 -6.28
C ALA A 860 -40.10 3.38 -7.54
N LEU A 861 -38.82 3.78 -7.54
CA LEU A 861 -38.15 4.38 -8.70
C LEU A 861 -38.05 3.40 -9.87
N ALA A 862 -37.68 2.13 -9.62
CA ALA A 862 -37.66 1.09 -10.64
C ALA A 862 -39.06 0.79 -11.21
N ALA A 863 -40.10 0.82 -10.37
CA ALA A 863 -41.49 0.67 -10.83
C ALA A 863 -41.95 1.87 -11.66
N GLU A 864 -41.54 3.09 -11.30
CA GLU A 864 -41.82 4.33 -12.04
C GLU A 864 -41.09 4.36 -13.38
N GLN A 865 -39.83 3.92 -13.43
CA GLN A 865 -39.05 3.74 -14.66
C GLN A 865 -39.73 2.75 -15.60
N GLN A 866 -40.16 1.58 -15.10
CA GLN A 866 -40.84 0.60 -15.95
C GLN A 866 -42.21 1.10 -16.44
N ARG A 867 -42.95 1.83 -15.59
CA ARG A 867 -44.26 2.39 -15.96
C ARG A 867 -44.13 3.48 -17.02
N SER A 868 -43.19 4.41 -16.86
CA SER A 868 -42.91 5.47 -17.83
C SER A 868 -42.39 4.89 -19.15
N LYS A 869 -41.58 3.82 -19.11
CA LYS A 869 -41.16 3.08 -20.32
C LYS A 869 -42.33 2.48 -21.10
N GLN A 870 -43.26 1.81 -20.42
CA GLN A 870 -44.46 1.26 -21.06
C GLN A 870 -45.39 2.35 -21.61
N ALA A 871 -45.56 3.45 -20.88
CA ALA A 871 -46.36 4.59 -21.31
C ALA A 871 -45.74 5.31 -22.52
N LEU A 872 -44.40 5.42 -22.56
CA LEU A 872 -43.65 5.95 -23.69
C LEU A 872 -43.85 5.08 -24.94
N GLN A 873 -43.72 3.75 -24.81
CA GLN A 873 -43.98 2.83 -25.92
C GLN A 873 -45.41 2.93 -26.45
N ALA A 874 -46.40 3.09 -25.55
CA ALA A 874 -47.79 3.29 -25.94
C ALA A 874 -48.02 4.63 -26.66
N ALA A 875 -47.36 5.71 -26.23
CA ALA A 875 -47.45 7.03 -26.86
C ALA A 875 -46.79 7.04 -28.25
N LEU A 876 -45.62 6.39 -28.40
CA LEU A 876 -44.94 6.21 -29.68
C LEU A 876 -45.81 5.41 -30.66
N ALA A 877 -46.41 4.30 -30.20
CA ALA A 877 -47.33 3.50 -31.01
C ALA A 877 -48.61 4.26 -31.41
N ALA A 878 -49.01 5.28 -30.64
CA ALA A 878 -50.14 6.15 -30.95
C ALA A 878 -49.77 7.34 -31.86
N GLY A 879 -48.48 7.59 -32.13
CA GLY A 879 -48.00 8.76 -32.85
C GLY A 879 -48.20 10.08 -32.09
N ASP A 880 -48.34 10.04 -30.77
CA ASP A 880 -48.53 11.22 -29.91
C ASP A 880 -47.17 11.73 -29.41
N ALA A 881 -46.53 12.59 -30.21
CA ALA A 881 -45.21 13.13 -29.92
C ALA A 881 -45.14 13.91 -28.58
N PRO A 882 -46.11 14.78 -28.22
CA PRO A 882 -46.14 15.43 -26.91
C PRO A 882 -46.23 14.46 -25.73
N ALA A 883 -47.07 13.42 -25.83
CA ALA A 883 -47.18 12.41 -24.77
C ALA A 883 -45.91 11.56 -24.66
N ALA A 884 -45.29 11.19 -25.79
CA ALA A 884 -44.03 10.47 -25.82
C ALA A 884 -42.91 11.30 -25.15
N LEU A 885 -42.77 12.57 -25.51
CA LEU A 885 -41.78 13.46 -24.90
C LEU A 885 -41.98 13.59 -23.38
N ALA A 886 -43.22 13.70 -22.91
CA ALA A 886 -43.53 13.78 -21.47
C ALA A 886 -43.15 12.49 -20.73
N GLN A 887 -43.46 11.32 -21.29
CA GLN A 887 -43.11 10.03 -20.69
C GLN A 887 -41.60 9.77 -20.72
N ALA A 888 -40.89 10.20 -21.77
CA ALA A 888 -39.43 10.11 -21.85
C ALA A 888 -38.74 10.95 -20.77
N LYS A 889 -39.21 12.19 -20.52
CA LYS A 889 -38.70 13.03 -19.43
C LYS A 889 -38.87 12.36 -18.06
N GLN A 890 -40.02 11.72 -17.83
CA GLN A 890 -40.28 10.96 -16.58
C GLN A 890 -39.38 9.73 -16.47
N LEU A 891 -39.18 9.00 -17.56
CA LEU A 891 -38.30 7.85 -17.62
C LEU A 891 -36.85 8.22 -17.28
N PHE A 892 -36.31 9.28 -17.89
CA PHE A 892 -34.95 9.73 -17.63
C PHE A 892 -34.77 10.26 -16.21
N ALA A 893 -35.76 10.99 -15.68
CA ALA A 893 -35.74 11.46 -14.29
C ALA A 893 -35.72 10.28 -13.29
N ALA A 894 -36.57 9.27 -13.50
CA ALA A 894 -36.61 8.07 -12.67
C ALA A 894 -35.31 7.26 -12.77
N ALA A 895 -34.74 7.12 -13.97
CA ALA A 895 -33.47 6.42 -14.19
C ALA A 895 -32.30 7.11 -13.48
N GLN A 896 -32.21 8.44 -13.54
CA GLN A 896 -31.17 9.21 -12.84
C GLN A 896 -31.30 9.10 -11.31
N GLN A 897 -32.52 9.15 -10.79
CA GLN A 897 -32.78 9.01 -9.34
C GLN A 897 -32.50 7.59 -8.84
N LEU A 898 -32.87 6.57 -9.64
CA LEU A 898 -32.58 5.18 -9.33
C LEU A 898 -31.06 4.95 -9.29
N ALA A 899 -30.33 5.41 -10.32
CA ALA A 899 -28.88 5.27 -10.39
C ALA A 899 -28.18 5.91 -9.17
N ALA A 900 -28.57 7.14 -8.80
CA ALA A 900 -28.02 7.83 -7.63
C ALA A 900 -28.35 7.14 -6.28
N SER A 901 -29.40 6.31 -6.25
CA SER A 901 -29.77 5.51 -5.07
C SER A 901 -29.09 4.14 -5.04
N GLU A 902 -28.80 3.55 -6.20
CA GLU A 902 -28.17 2.23 -6.31
C GLU A 902 -26.66 2.30 -6.12
N ASP A 903 -26.00 3.37 -6.57
CA ASP A 903 -24.56 3.57 -6.40
C ASP A 903 -24.18 4.23 -5.06
N GLY A 904 -25.17 4.61 -4.24
CA GLY A 904 -24.96 5.26 -2.94
C GLY A 904 -24.49 6.71 -3.01
N SER A 905 -24.35 7.30 -4.21
CA SER A 905 -23.84 8.67 -4.38
C SER A 905 -24.72 9.72 -3.70
N ALA A 906 -26.04 9.51 -3.62
CA ALA A 906 -26.94 10.40 -2.91
C ALA A 906 -26.69 10.44 -1.39
N ASP A 907 -26.42 9.28 -0.78
CA ASP A 907 -26.11 9.16 0.64
C ASP A 907 -24.70 9.70 0.95
N GLU A 908 -23.73 9.39 0.09
CA GLU A 908 -22.37 9.90 0.19
C GLU A 908 -22.33 11.44 0.14
N LEU A 909 -23.01 12.06 -0.83
CA LEU A 909 -23.12 13.52 -0.92
C LEU A 909 -23.78 14.15 0.30
N ALA A 910 -24.83 13.51 0.84
CA ALA A 910 -25.49 13.98 2.05
C ALA A 910 -24.57 13.91 3.28
N THR A 911 -23.80 12.82 3.42
CA THR A 911 -22.83 12.66 4.52
C THR A 911 -21.67 13.64 4.42
N LEU A 912 -21.11 13.85 3.21
CA LEU A 912 -20.03 14.81 2.97
C LEU A 912 -20.48 16.25 3.19
N ALA A 913 -21.71 16.60 2.80
CA ALA A 913 -22.30 17.91 3.09
C ALA A 913 -22.48 18.14 4.59
N ALA A 914 -22.94 17.13 5.34
CA ALA A 914 -23.05 17.20 6.79
C ALA A 914 -21.67 17.34 7.47
N ALA A 915 -20.67 16.57 7.02
CA ALA A 915 -19.30 16.64 7.50
C ALA A 915 -18.67 18.02 7.23
N LYS A 916 -18.83 18.56 6.01
CA LYS A 916 -18.37 19.90 5.63
C LYS A 916 -18.98 20.97 6.53
N SER A 917 -20.28 20.90 6.80
CA SER A 917 -20.99 21.84 7.68
C SER A 917 -20.47 21.78 9.12
N GLN A 918 -20.28 20.56 9.66
CA GLN A 918 -19.76 20.36 11.01
C GLN A 918 -18.31 20.84 11.15
N LEU A 919 -17.45 20.55 10.16
CA LEU A 919 -16.05 20.99 10.13
C LEU A 919 -15.93 22.50 9.99
N GLN A 920 -16.76 23.14 9.16
CA GLN A 920 -16.80 24.60 9.06
C GLN A 920 -17.21 25.24 10.39
N ALA A 921 -18.25 24.72 11.06
CA ALA A 921 -18.66 25.22 12.37
C ALA A 921 -17.59 25.03 13.44
N ALA A 922 -16.85 23.91 13.40
CA ALA A 922 -15.74 23.64 14.29
C ALA A 922 -14.54 24.58 14.01
N LEU A 923 -14.26 24.86 12.74
CA LEU A 923 -13.22 25.79 12.30
C LEU A 923 -13.54 27.21 12.79
N ASP A 924 -14.77 27.68 12.57
CA ASP A 924 -15.23 28.99 13.03
C ASP A 924 -15.13 29.11 14.57
N ALA A 925 -15.46 28.02 15.29
CA ALA A 925 -15.32 27.97 16.74
C ALA A 925 -13.85 27.99 17.20
N ALA A 926 -12.94 27.31 16.50
CA ALA A 926 -11.51 27.32 16.79
C ALA A 926 -10.87 28.69 16.51
N VAL A 927 -11.22 29.32 15.39
CA VAL A 927 -10.81 30.69 15.05
C VAL A 927 -11.30 31.68 16.10
N LYS A 928 -12.56 31.57 16.53
CA LYS A 928 -13.13 32.41 17.60
C LYS A 928 -12.47 32.16 18.96
N ALA A 929 -11.98 30.96 19.22
CA ALA A 929 -11.24 30.61 20.42
C ALA A 929 -9.75 31.00 20.36
N HIS A 930 -9.28 31.59 19.25
CA HIS A 930 -7.87 31.88 18.97
C HIS A 930 -6.97 30.63 19.05
N ASP A 931 -7.51 29.44 18.75
CA ASP A 931 -6.78 28.17 18.74
C ASP A 931 -6.23 27.91 17.32
N ALA A 932 -5.06 28.50 17.04
CA ALA A 932 -4.45 28.49 15.71
C ALA A 932 -4.14 27.06 15.21
N ALA A 933 -3.63 26.19 16.08
CA ALA A 933 -3.28 24.81 15.73
C ALA A 933 -4.52 23.98 15.36
N ARG A 934 -5.62 24.15 16.12
CA ARG A 934 -6.88 23.49 15.82
C ARG A 934 -7.55 24.05 14.57
N ALA A 935 -7.47 25.37 14.35
CA ALA A 935 -8.00 26.01 13.15
C ALA A 935 -7.27 25.55 11.89
N GLU A 936 -5.94 25.44 11.92
CA GLU A 936 -5.16 24.93 10.80
C GLU A 936 -5.50 23.47 10.48
N THR A 937 -5.55 22.61 11.50
CA THR A 937 -5.90 21.19 11.34
C THR A 937 -7.31 21.02 10.78
N LEU A 938 -8.28 21.78 11.30
CA LEU A 938 -9.66 21.76 10.81
C LEU A 938 -9.78 22.34 9.41
N GLY A 939 -8.95 23.34 9.05
CA GLY A 939 -8.88 23.91 7.71
C GLY A 939 -8.40 22.89 6.68
N GLN A 940 -7.32 22.16 6.98
CA GLN A 940 -6.81 21.07 6.12
C GLN A 940 -7.82 19.93 6.00
N THR A 941 -8.45 19.54 7.12
CA THR A 941 -9.48 18.49 7.12
C THR A 941 -10.70 18.92 6.28
N LEU A 942 -11.14 20.16 6.44
CA LEU A 942 -12.25 20.73 5.67
C LEU A 942 -11.94 20.78 4.18
N GLU A 943 -10.69 21.08 3.81
CA GLU A 943 -10.27 21.08 2.41
C GLU A 943 -10.27 19.67 1.81
N SER A 944 -9.81 18.67 2.55
CA SER A 944 -9.90 17.26 2.12
C SER A 944 -11.35 16.80 1.94
N VAL A 945 -12.27 17.21 2.82
CA VAL A 945 -13.70 16.92 2.70
C VAL A 945 -14.33 17.67 1.53
N ARG A 946 -13.88 18.88 1.21
CA ARG A 946 -14.32 19.62 0.01
C ARG A 946 -13.88 18.92 -1.27
N GLN A 947 -12.65 18.42 -1.33
CA GLN A 947 -12.14 17.66 -2.46
C GLN A 947 -12.89 16.34 -2.64
N ALA A 948 -13.14 15.61 -1.54
CA ALA A 948 -13.95 14.39 -1.56
C ALA A 948 -15.38 14.67 -2.03
N ALA A 949 -16.00 15.76 -1.55
CA ALA A 949 -17.34 16.17 -2.01
C ALA A 949 -17.36 16.53 -3.50
N ALA A 950 -16.35 17.25 -4.00
CA ALA A 950 -16.26 17.60 -5.42
C ALA A 950 -16.12 16.35 -6.31
N GLN A 951 -15.35 15.34 -5.87
CA GLN A 951 -15.23 14.07 -6.57
C GLN A 951 -16.54 13.26 -6.53
N ALA A 952 -17.18 13.14 -5.37
CA ALA A 952 -18.49 12.48 -5.25
C ALA A 952 -19.58 13.15 -6.09
N GLU A 953 -19.57 14.49 -6.20
CA GLU A 953 -20.49 15.24 -7.07
C GLU A 953 -20.26 14.88 -8.54
N LYS A 954 -19.00 14.76 -8.95
CA LYS A 954 -18.62 14.37 -10.31
C LYS A 954 -19.02 12.93 -10.62
N ASP A 955 -18.80 12.00 -9.69
CA ASP A 955 -19.17 10.60 -9.84
C ASP A 955 -20.69 10.42 -9.98
N ALA A 956 -21.47 11.17 -9.20
CA ALA A 956 -22.92 11.22 -9.32
C ALA A 956 -23.38 11.75 -10.70
N LEU A 957 -22.68 12.74 -11.27
CA LEU A 957 -22.98 13.23 -12.63
C LEU A 957 -22.69 12.17 -13.70
N PHE A 958 -21.59 11.42 -13.58
CA PHE A 958 -21.29 10.31 -14.47
C PHE A 958 -22.31 9.19 -14.37
N SER A 959 -22.74 8.82 -13.16
CA SER A 959 -23.80 7.82 -12.96
C SER A 959 -25.11 8.24 -13.63
N LYS A 960 -25.48 9.52 -13.54
CA LYS A 960 -26.64 10.07 -14.26
C LYS A 960 -26.46 10.00 -15.77
N LEU A 961 -25.26 10.31 -16.29
CA LEU A 961 -24.96 10.26 -17.71
C LEU A 961 -25.11 8.84 -18.26
N THR A 962 -24.52 7.85 -17.57
CA THR A 962 -24.66 6.43 -17.91
C THR A 962 -26.11 5.97 -17.86
N ALA A 963 -26.90 6.42 -16.87
CA ALA A 963 -28.31 6.07 -16.76
C ALA A 963 -29.15 6.58 -17.93
N ILE A 964 -28.92 7.81 -18.40
CA ILE A 964 -29.59 8.36 -19.58
C ILE A 964 -29.18 7.58 -20.84
N GLN A 965 -27.88 7.34 -21.04
CA GLN A 965 -27.37 6.60 -22.19
C GLN A 965 -27.93 5.17 -22.25
N ALA A 966 -27.99 4.48 -21.11
CA ALA A 966 -28.59 3.15 -21.01
C ALA A 966 -30.10 3.16 -21.32
N ALA A 967 -30.84 4.12 -20.76
CA ALA A 967 -32.27 4.27 -21.04
C ALA A 967 -32.54 4.58 -22.53
N ALA A 968 -31.71 5.42 -23.15
CA ALA A 968 -31.79 5.75 -24.58
C ALA A 968 -31.43 4.55 -25.48
N ALA A 969 -30.39 3.78 -25.15
CA ALA A 969 -30.01 2.58 -25.90
C ALA A 969 -31.08 1.48 -25.85
N GLU A 970 -31.72 1.29 -24.69
CA GLU A 970 -32.85 0.37 -24.56
C GLU A 970 -34.07 0.79 -25.37
N LEU A 971 -34.28 2.10 -25.54
CA LEU A 971 -35.33 2.64 -26.40
C LEU A 971 -35.04 2.38 -27.87
N ALA A 972 -33.81 2.67 -28.32
CA ALA A 972 -33.38 2.44 -29.70
C ALA A 972 -33.42 0.95 -30.10
N ALA A 973 -33.16 0.03 -29.15
CA ALA A 973 -33.20 -1.42 -29.40
C ALA A 973 -34.62 -2.00 -29.56
N ALA A 974 -35.68 -1.24 -29.23
CA ALA A 974 -37.06 -1.74 -29.19
C ALA A 974 -37.84 -1.58 -30.51
N GLU A 975 -37.24 -1.05 -31.60
CA GLU A 975 -37.95 -0.66 -32.82
C GLU A 975 -37.81 -1.64 -34.02
N ALA A 976 -38.95 -2.13 -34.58
CA ALA A 976 -39.30 -2.27 -36.02
C ALA A 976 -40.60 -3.11 -36.26
N PRO A 977 -41.38 -2.93 -37.37
CA PRO A 977 -41.33 -1.92 -38.44
C PRO A 977 -42.67 -1.17 -38.72
N ALA A 978 -42.54 -0.12 -39.55
CA ALA A 978 -43.54 0.69 -40.29
C ALA A 978 -43.89 2.08 -39.68
N ALA A 979 -43.00 3.03 -39.93
CA ALA A 979 -43.16 4.45 -39.62
C ALA A 979 -44.31 5.09 -40.43
N GLY A 980 -45.32 5.60 -39.73
CA GLY A 980 -46.13 6.74 -40.20
C GLY A 980 -45.40 8.06 -39.86
N GLY A 981 -45.71 9.13 -40.59
CA GLY A 981 -45.01 10.43 -40.42
C GLY A 981 -45.03 11.01 -39.00
N ALA A 982 -46.09 10.73 -38.22
CA ALA A 982 -46.20 11.19 -36.82
C ALA A 982 -45.27 10.44 -35.85
N GLN A 983 -44.96 9.16 -36.14
CA GLN A 983 -44.05 8.36 -35.32
C GLN A 983 -42.59 8.82 -35.52
N ALA A 984 -42.20 9.06 -36.78
CA ALA A 984 -40.88 9.60 -37.10
C ALA A 984 -40.64 10.99 -36.49
N GLU A 985 -41.69 11.81 -36.35
CA GLU A 985 -41.60 13.11 -35.68
C GLU A 985 -41.43 12.97 -34.15
N ALA A 986 -42.08 11.98 -33.53
CA ALA A 986 -41.90 11.65 -32.11
C ALA A 986 -40.48 11.10 -31.82
N GLU A 987 -39.97 10.20 -32.66
CA GLU A 987 -38.62 9.65 -32.59
C GLU A 987 -37.57 10.78 -32.70
N LYS A 988 -37.73 11.69 -33.67
CA LYS A 988 -36.84 12.86 -33.81
C LYS A 988 -36.85 13.78 -32.59
N GLN A 989 -38.00 13.98 -31.95
CA GLN A 989 -38.11 14.78 -30.72
C GLN A 989 -37.46 14.06 -29.52
N LEU A 990 -37.54 12.73 -29.46
CA LEU A 990 -36.89 11.91 -28.43
C LEU A 990 -35.36 11.94 -28.57
N ASP A 991 -34.84 11.81 -29.80
CA ASP A 991 -33.41 11.94 -30.07
C ASP A 991 -32.88 13.32 -29.67
N SER A 992 -33.65 14.37 -29.97
CA SER A 992 -33.32 15.74 -29.53
C SER A 992 -33.29 15.87 -28.01
N LEU A 993 -34.21 15.22 -27.29
CA LEU A 993 -34.25 15.26 -25.83
C LEU A 993 -33.07 14.51 -25.20
N VAL A 994 -32.73 13.34 -25.72
CA VAL A 994 -31.55 12.57 -25.28
C VAL A 994 -30.28 13.38 -25.50
N ALA A 995 -30.14 14.00 -26.67
CA ALA A 995 -29.01 14.86 -26.99
C ALA A 995 -28.92 16.08 -26.04
N GLU A 996 -30.05 16.74 -25.76
CA GLU A 996 -30.11 17.89 -24.84
C GLU A 996 -29.69 17.51 -23.42
N GLN A 997 -30.25 16.43 -22.85
CA GLN A 997 -29.90 16.00 -21.49
C GLN A 997 -28.48 15.46 -21.37
N THR A 998 -28.00 14.74 -22.40
CA THR A 998 -26.61 14.28 -22.47
C THR A 998 -25.66 15.48 -22.50
N ALA A 999 -25.96 16.50 -23.30
CA ALA A 999 -25.16 17.72 -23.38
C ALA A 999 -25.15 18.50 -22.06
N GLU A 1000 -26.29 18.58 -21.37
CA GLU A 1000 -26.38 19.24 -20.07
C GLU A 1000 -25.49 18.56 -19.02
N LEU A 1001 -25.53 17.23 -18.92
CA LEU A 1001 -24.71 16.47 -17.98
C LEU A 1001 -23.22 16.54 -18.32
N ILE A 1002 -22.86 16.41 -19.60
CA ILE A 1002 -21.48 16.56 -20.05
C ILE A 1002 -20.96 17.97 -19.73
N ALA A 1003 -21.75 19.01 -19.94
CA ALA A 1003 -21.38 20.37 -19.57
C ALA A 1003 -21.21 20.54 -18.05
N ALA A 1004 -22.04 19.89 -17.24
CA ALA A 1004 -21.90 19.88 -15.78
C ALA A 1004 -20.62 19.17 -15.34
N ILE A 1005 -20.29 18.03 -15.95
CA ILE A 1005 -19.04 17.29 -15.70
C ILE A 1005 -17.83 18.13 -16.14
N GLY A 1006 -17.88 18.73 -17.33
CA GLY A 1006 -16.81 19.59 -17.83
C GLY A 1006 -16.54 20.79 -16.92
N LYS A 1007 -17.58 21.37 -16.28
CA LYS A 1007 -17.38 22.40 -15.24
C LYS A 1007 -16.63 21.86 -14.02
N LYS A 1008 -16.88 20.61 -13.61
CA LYS A 1008 -16.12 19.96 -12.54
C LYS A 1008 -14.67 19.69 -12.93
N GLU A 1009 -14.40 19.42 -14.21
CA GLU A 1009 -13.02 19.30 -14.70
C GLU A 1009 -12.28 20.65 -14.65
N LEU A 1010 -12.96 21.77 -14.89
CA LEU A 1010 -12.35 23.10 -14.76
C LEU A 1010 -11.97 23.46 -13.32
N GLU A 1011 -12.74 23.01 -12.31
CA GLU A 1011 -12.46 23.27 -10.90
C GLU A 1011 -11.09 22.72 -10.45
N LYS A 1012 -10.48 21.81 -11.22
CA LYS A 1012 -9.13 21.28 -10.99
C LYS A 1012 -8.00 22.28 -11.29
N TYR A 1013 -8.28 23.34 -12.06
CA TYR A 1013 -7.28 24.27 -12.55
C TYR A 1013 -7.42 25.63 -11.86
N SER A 1014 -6.30 26.27 -11.54
CA SER A 1014 -6.29 27.66 -11.11
C SER A 1014 -6.64 28.59 -12.28
N GLU A 1015 -7.14 29.79 -11.98
CA GLU A 1015 -7.38 30.82 -13.00
C GLU A 1015 -6.12 31.12 -13.84
N THR A 1016 -4.95 31.10 -13.20
CA THR A 1016 -3.66 31.31 -13.87
C THR A 1016 -3.30 30.16 -14.83
N GLN A 1017 -3.58 28.91 -14.45
CA GLN A 1017 -3.38 27.75 -15.33
C GLN A 1017 -4.32 27.81 -16.54
N LEU A 1018 -5.59 28.17 -16.33
CA LEU A 1018 -6.55 28.31 -17.42
C LEU A 1018 -6.15 29.43 -18.40
N GLN A 1019 -5.65 30.56 -17.89
CA GLN A 1019 -5.10 31.63 -18.73
C GLN A 1019 -3.88 31.18 -19.52
N ALA A 1020 -2.96 30.44 -18.89
CA ALA A 1020 -1.77 29.90 -19.57
C ALA A 1020 -2.14 28.91 -20.68
N LEU A 1021 -3.10 28.00 -20.43
CA LEU A 1021 -3.60 27.06 -21.43
C LEU A 1021 -4.29 27.78 -22.60
N THR A 1022 -5.03 28.84 -22.31
CA THR A 1022 -5.68 29.67 -23.35
C THR A 1022 -4.65 30.42 -24.19
N ALA A 1023 -3.58 30.94 -23.58
CA ALA A 1023 -2.49 31.58 -24.31
C ALA A 1023 -1.74 30.57 -25.20
N GLN A 1024 -1.41 29.39 -24.67
CA GLN A 1024 -0.76 28.32 -25.43
C GLN A 1024 -1.64 27.82 -26.58
N ALA A 1025 -2.96 27.73 -26.39
CA ALA A 1025 -3.89 27.39 -27.47
C ALA A 1025 -3.74 28.33 -28.68
N ALA A 1026 -3.71 29.64 -28.44
CA ALA A 1026 -3.52 30.62 -29.50
C ALA A 1026 -2.14 30.52 -30.19
N GLU A 1027 -1.09 30.20 -29.43
CA GLU A 1027 0.26 29.96 -29.99
C GLU A 1027 0.31 28.70 -30.86
N ILE A 1028 -0.37 27.62 -30.44
CA ILE A 1028 -0.43 26.36 -31.17
C ILE A 1028 -1.19 26.54 -32.49
N GLU A 1029 -2.36 27.20 -32.46
CA GLU A 1029 -3.15 27.47 -33.68
C GLU A 1029 -2.41 28.39 -34.66
N ALA A 1030 -1.54 29.27 -34.16
CA ALA A 1030 -0.67 30.10 -35.01
C ALA A 1030 0.53 29.34 -35.58
N ALA A 1031 1.09 28.37 -34.83
CA ALA A 1031 2.26 27.60 -35.22
C ALA A 1031 1.93 26.46 -36.21
N GLU A 1032 0.76 25.84 -36.10
CA GLU A 1032 0.35 24.70 -36.92
C GLU A 1032 -0.99 24.96 -37.64
N PRO A 1033 -0.95 25.39 -38.91
CA PRO A 1033 -2.15 25.64 -39.71
C PRO A 1033 -3.04 24.40 -39.82
N GLY A 1034 -4.24 24.46 -39.24
CA GLY A 1034 -5.22 23.36 -39.23
C GLY A 1034 -5.30 22.59 -37.91
N ALA A 1035 -4.48 22.93 -36.91
CA ALA A 1035 -4.70 22.51 -35.52
C ALA A 1035 -5.77 23.41 -34.89
N GLU A 1036 -6.76 22.80 -34.25
CA GLU A 1036 -7.78 23.47 -33.41
C GLU A 1036 -7.55 23.09 -31.95
N ALA A 1037 -7.32 24.06 -31.08
CA ALA A 1037 -7.15 23.77 -29.67
C ALA A 1037 -8.50 23.43 -29.01
N MET A 1038 -8.54 22.35 -28.23
CA MET A 1038 -9.71 21.95 -27.47
C MET A 1038 -9.70 22.57 -26.08
N ALA A 1039 -10.88 22.97 -25.60
CA ALA A 1039 -11.03 23.47 -24.24
C ALA A 1039 -10.87 22.32 -23.23
N VAL A 1040 -10.29 22.60 -22.07
CA VAL A 1040 -10.05 21.61 -20.99
C VAL A 1040 -11.32 20.85 -20.61
N GLN A 1041 -12.45 21.55 -20.53
CA GLN A 1041 -13.77 20.98 -20.21
C GLN A 1041 -14.32 19.98 -21.25
N GLN A 1042 -13.69 19.89 -22.42
CA GLN A 1042 -14.01 18.92 -23.47
C GLN A 1042 -13.25 17.59 -23.28
N LEU A 1043 -12.41 17.47 -22.25
CA LEU A 1043 -11.83 16.20 -21.83
C LEU A 1043 -12.42 15.84 -20.46
N ILE A 1044 -13.28 14.83 -20.44
CA ILE A 1044 -13.92 14.37 -19.21
C ILE A 1044 -13.46 12.95 -18.87
N SER A 1045 -13.36 12.66 -17.59
CA SER A 1045 -13.00 11.33 -17.12
C SER A 1045 -13.64 11.04 -15.77
N ARG A 1046 -14.14 9.82 -15.56
CA ARG A 1046 -14.84 9.49 -14.30
C ARG A 1046 -13.90 9.47 -13.11
N ASN A 1047 -12.93 8.57 -13.16
CA ASN A 1047 -12.03 8.25 -12.04
C ASN A 1047 -10.55 8.55 -12.32
N ILE A 1048 -10.25 9.24 -13.43
CA ILE A 1048 -8.88 9.48 -13.85
C ILE A 1048 -8.53 10.95 -13.58
N PRO A 1049 -7.51 11.24 -12.75
CA PRO A 1049 -7.02 12.60 -12.59
C PRO A 1049 -6.14 12.98 -13.79
N VAL A 1050 -6.76 13.32 -14.92
CA VAL A 1050 -6.03 13.93 -16.04
C VAL A 1050 -5.86 15.42 -15.79
N THR A 1051 -4.61 15.88 -15.77
CA THR A 1051 -4.26 17.31 -15.71
C THR A 1051 -3.42 17.68 -16.92
N LEU A 1052 -3.89 18.67 -17.68
CA LEU A 1052 -3.25 19.13 -18.90
C LEU A 1052 -2.31 20.29 -18.61
N ASP A 1053 -1.08 20.18 -19.06
CA ASP A 1053 -0.09 21.25 -19.02
C ASP A 1053 0.06 21.98 -20.38
N ALA A 1054 -0.61 21.46 -21.41
CA ALA A 1054 -0.87 22.08 -22.71
C ALA A 1054 -2.24 21.60 -23.24
N PRO A 1055 -2.94 22.39 -24.07
CA PRO A 1055 -4.26 22.01 -24.58
C PRO A 1055 -4.19 20.79 -25.51
N LEU A 1056 -5.27 20.00 -25.53
CA LEU A 1056 -5.50 19.02 -26.58
C LEU A 1056 -5.70 19.75 -27.90
N ILE A 1057 -5.39 19.08 -29.00
CA ILE A 1057 -5.62 19.63 -30.33
C ILE A 1057 -6.40 18.65 -31.19
N ARG A 1058 -7.27 19.16 -32.05
CA ARG A 1058 -7.78 18.42 -33.20
C ARG A 1058 -7.01 18.84 -34.44
N LEU A 1059 -6.42 17.87 -35.11
CA LEU A 1059 -5.70 18.10 -36.36
C LEU A 1059 -6.26 17.13 -37.40
N ASN A 1060 -6.80 17.68 -38.49
CA ASN A 1060 -7.41 16.90 -39.59
C ASN A 1060 -8.47 15.87 -39.12
N GLY A 1061 -9.27 16.22 -38.10
CA GLY A 1061 -10.31 15.35 -37.56
C GLY A 1061 -9.84 14.31 -36.54
N THR A 1062 -8.54 14.23 -36.23
CA THR A 1062 -7.98 13.34 -35.19
C THR A 1062 -7.64 14.16 -33.94
N ALA A 1063 -7.99 13.65 -32.76
CA ALA A 1063 -7.64 14.28 -31.49
C ALA A 1063 -6.23 13.85 -31.05
N PHE A 1064 -5.37 14.82 -30.74
CA PHE A 1064 -4.03 14.61 -30.23
C PHE A 1064 -3.91 15.15 -28.81
N VAL A 1065 -3.10 14.46 -28.01
CA VAL A 1065 -2.82 14.80 -26.63
C VAL A 1065 -1.31 14.99 -26.43
N PRO A 1066 -0.87 15.93 -25.56
CA PRO A 1066 0.50 15.94 -25.09
C PRO A 1066 0.81 14.61 -24.39
N ILE A 1067 1.76 13.86 -24.92
CA ILE A 1067 1.97 12.45 -24.54
C ILE A 1067 2.22 12.25 -23.04
N ARG A 1068 2.93 13.17 -22.38
CA ARG A 1068 3.21 13.11 -20.94
C ARG A 1068 1.96 13.32 -20.09
N ALA A 1069 1.11 14.29 -20.46
CA ALA A 1069 -0.06 14.67 -19.69
C ALA A 1069 -1.04 13.50 -19.51
N LEU A 1070 -1.19 12.65 -20.53
CA LEU A 1070 -1.99 11.43 -20.39
C LEU A 1070 -1.18 10.29 -19.75
N SER A 1071 0.00 9.96 -20.29
CA SER A 1071 0.74 8.76 -19.89
C SER A 1071 1.15 8.78 -18.40
N GLU A 1072 1.63 9.92 -17.90
CA GLU A 1072 2.06 10.05 -16.50
C GLU A 1072 0.88 10.03 -15.52
N SER A 1073 -0.30 10.54 -15.93
CA SER A 1073 -1.54 10.42 -15.16
C SER A 1073 -1.97 8.96 -14.92
N PHE A 1074 -1.42 8.01 -15.69
CA PHE A 1074 -1.62 6.56 -15.54
C PHE A 1074 -0.40 5.82 -14.99
N GLY A 1075 0.60 6.53 -14.47
CA GLY A 1075 1.82 5.91 -13.94
C GLY A 1075 2.73 5.31 -15.01
N ALA A 1076 2.51 5.63 -16.29
CA ALA A 1076 3.42 5.25 -17.37
C ALA A 1076 4.58 6.25 -17.46
N SER A 1077 5.79 5.73 -17.70
CA SER A 1077 6.97 6.57 -17.95
C SER A 1077 7.07 6.93 -19.43
N VAL A 1078 7.41 8.18 -19.72
CA VAL A 1078 7.61 8.65 -21.10
C VAL A 1078 9.07 9.04 -21.30
N ASP A 1079 9.76 8.34 -22.21
CA ASP A 1079 11.11 8.64 -22.65
C ASP A 1079 11.10 9.27 -24.05
N TRP A 1080 11.98 10.25 -24.28
CA TRP A 1080 12.11 10.93 -25.57
C TRP A 1080 13.54 10.78 -26.09
N ASP A 1081 13.66 10.16 -27.26
CA ASP A 1081 14.90 10.03 -28.01
C ASP A 1081 14.95 11.13 -29.10
N PRO A 1082 15.74 12.19 -28.90
CA PRO A 1082 15.84 13.29 -29.86
C PRO A 1082 16.58 12.91 -31.16
N ASP A 1083 17.44 11.88 -31.13
CA ASP A 1083 18.21 11.46 -32.31
C ASP A 1083 17.34 10.65 -33.26
N ARG A 1084 16.46 9.82 -32.71
CA ARG A 1084 15.47 9.05 -33.46
C ARG A 1084 14.17 9.79 -33.70
N MET A 1085 13.98 10.95 -33.06
CA MET A 1085 12.69 11.64 -32.98
C MET A 1085 11.59 10.68 -32.52
N ALA A 1086 11.89 9.83 -31.54
CA ALA A 1086 11.03 8.76 -31.07
C ALA A 1086 10.63 8.98 -29.61
N VAL A 1087 9.38 8.68 -29.29
CA VAL A 1087 8.85 8.72 -27.94
C VAL A 1087 8.45 7.31 -27.52
N THR A 1088 8.91 6.89 -26.35
CA THR A 1088 8.63 5.58 -25.78
C THR A 1088 7.80 5.74 -24.51
N VAL A 1089 6.61 5.15 -24.50
CA VAL A 1089 5.73 5.07 -23.34
C VAL A 1089 5.85 3.67 -22.75
N SER A 1090 6.17 3.55 -21.47
CA SER A 1090 6.25 2.27 -20.76
C SER A 1090 5.25 2.26 -19.62
N SER A 1091 4.33 1.28 -19.61
CA SER A 1091 3.29 1.12 -18.60
C SER A 1091 3.22 -0.32 -18.09
N GLU A 1092 2.32 -0.62 -17.15
CA GLU A 1092 2.03 -1.99 -16.73
C GLU A 1092 1.47 -2.86 -17.87
N GLU A 1093 0.82 -2.25 -18.86
CA GLU A 1093 0.17 -2.92 -20.00
C GLU A 1093 1.14 -3.23 -21.15
N GLY A 1094 2.32 -2.59 -21.19
CA GLY A 1094 3.30 -2.78 -22.27
C GLY A 1094 4.14 -1.55 -22.57
N THR A 1095 5.00 -1.67 -23.59
CA THR A 1095 5.87 -0.58 -24.11
C THR A 1095 5.44 -0.18 -25.51
N THR A 1096 5.19 1.12 -25.71
CA THR A 1096 4.80 1.67 -27.02
C THR A 1096 5.80 2.72 -27.49
N GLU A 1097 6.40 2.52 -28.66
CA GLU A 1097 7.31 3.46 -29.30
C GLU A 1097 6.65 4.11 -30.52
N CYS A 1098 6.68 5.44 -30.61
CA CYS A 1098 6.18 6.20 -31.75
C CYS A 1098 7.26 7.14 -32.28
N THR A 1099 7.40 7.24 -33.60
CA THR A 1099 8.34 8.18 -34.23
C THR A 1099 7.59 9.38 -34.82
N ILE A 1100 8.08 10.60 -34.59
CA ILE A 1100 7.51 11.82 -35.17
C ILE A 1100 7.49 11.71 -36.71
N GLY A 1101 6.35 12.02 -37.32
CA GLY A 1101 6.17 11.96 -38.77
C GLY A 1101 6.02 10.55 -39.36
N SER A 1102 6.03 9.50 -38.54
CA SER A 1102 5.77 8.10 -38.95
C SER A 1102 4.36 7.67 -38.55
N THR A 1103 3.64 6.99 -39.44
CA THR A 1103 2.39 6.28 -39.11
C THR A 1103 2.65 4.84 -38.65
N THR A 1104 3.91 4.41 -38.57
CA THR A 1104 4.30 3.14 -37.96
C THR A 1104 4.71 3.38 -36.51
N ALA A 1105 4.05 2.69 -35.58
CA ALA A 1105 4.40 2.61 -34.17
C ALA A 1105 4.72 1.17 -33.78
N TYR A 1106 5.40 0.97 -32.65
CA TYR A 1106 5.74 -0.35 -32.14
C TYR A 1106 5.07 -0.57 -30.79
N VAL A 1107 4.26 -1.61 -30.65
CA VAL A 1107 3.66 -2.03 -29.37
C VAL A 1107 4.32 -3.34 -28.97
N ASP A 1108 5.02 -3.35 -27.85
CA ASP A 1108 5.84 -4.47 -27.36
C ASP A 1108 6.83 -5.01 -28.41
N GLY A 1109 7.32 -4.12 -29.27
CA GLY A 1109 8.25 -4.44 -30.36
C GLY A 1109 7.58 -4.94 -31.65
N GLU A 1110 6.26 -5.11 -31.68
CA GLU A 1110 5.51 -5.43 -32.90
C GLU A 1110 5.07 -4.15 -33.62
N ALA A 1111 5.33 -4.09 -34.93
CA ALA A 1111 4.97 -2.92 -35.75
C ALA A 1111 3.46 -2.88 -36.04
N GLY A 1112 2.82 -1.74 -35.75
CA GLY A 1112 1.42 -1.44 -36.05
C GLY A 1112 1.28 -0.10 -36.78
N GLU A 1113 0.17 0.07 -37.50
CA GLU A 1113 -0.18 1.32 -38.18
C GLU A 1113 -1.11 2.16 -37.29
N ILE A 1114 -0.80 3.45 -37.14
CA ILE A 1114 -1.58 4.41 -36.34
C ILE A 1114 -2.31 5.41 -37.23
N GLU A 1115 -3.47 5.87 -36.77
CA GLU A 1115 -4.41 6.69 -37.55
C GLU A 1115 -3.84 8.03 -38.04
N ALA A 1116 -2.85 8.58 -37.32
CA ALA A 1116 -2.10 9.74 -37.76
C ALA A 1116 -0.69 9.74 -37.15
N SER A 1117 0.29 10.30 -37.85
CA SER A 1117 1.67 10.38 -37.34
C SER A 1117 1.77 11.36 -36.16
N PRO A 1118 2.55 11.03 -35.10
CA PRO A 1118 2.88 11.97 -34.03
C PRO A 1118 3.52 13.25 -34.58
N VAL A 1119 3.26 14.38 -33.92
CA VAL A 1119 3.75 15.69 -34.32
C VAL A 1119 4.44 16.40 -33.16
N LEU A 1120 5.42 17.25 -33.47
CA LEU A 1120 6.16 18.06 -32.50
C LEU A 1120 5.73 19.52 -32.65
N ILE A 1121 5.01 20.06 -31.67
CA ILE A 1121 4.44 21.41 -31.71
C ILE A 1121 4.94 22.18 -30.50
N LEU A 1122 5.60 23.33 -30.74
CA LEU A 1122 6.17 24.19 -29.69
C LEU A 1122 7.03 23.41 -28.66
N GLY A 1123 7.78 22.42 -29.13
CA GLY A 1123 8.65 21.59 -28.27
C GLY A 1123 7.93 20.50 -27.47
N ARG A 1124 6.64 20.23 -27.76
CA ARG A 1124 5.84 19.17 -27.13
C ARG A 1124 5.44 18.12 -28.15
N THR A 1125 5.58 16.85 -27.78
CA THR A 1125 5.17 15.72 -28.61
C THR A 1125 3.68 15.45 -28.42
N TYR A 1126 2.94 15.55 -29.52
CA TYR A 1126 1.52 15.27 -29.62
C TYR A 1126 1.31 13.93 -30.32
N VAL A 1127 0.54 13.04 -29.71
CA VAL A 1127 0.25 11.68 -30.22
C VAL A 1127 -1.27 11.50 -30.35
N PRO A 1128 -1.77 10.73 -31.34
CA PRO A 1128 -3.19 10.42 -31.43
C PRO A 1128 -3.72 9.82 -30.12
N LEU A 1129 -4.73 10.47 -29.55
CA LEU A 1129 -5.23 10.16 -28.21
C LEU A 1129 -5.78 8.73 -28.12
N ARG A 1130 -6.50 8.25 -29.14
CA ARG A 1130 -7.07 6.90 -29.14
C ARG A 1130 -5.98 5.85 -29.09
N PHE A 1131 -4.96 5.98 -29.93
CA PHE A 1131 -3.85 5.04 -29.99
C PHE A 1131 -3.10 4.95 -28.65
N VAL A 1132 -2.65 6.10 -28.12
CA VAL A 1132 -1.90 6.10 -26.86
C VAL A 1132 -2.77 5.70 -25.67
N GLY A 1133 -4.07 6.03 -25.71
CA GLY A 1133 -5.04 5.61 -24.69
C GLY A 1133 -5.27 4.11 -24.67
N GLU A 1134 -5.52 3.48 -25.83
CA GLU A 1134 -5.69 2.04 -25.93
C GLU A 1134 -4.41 1.28 -25.54
N ALA A 1135 -3.24 1.80 -25.95
CA ALA A 1135 -1.93 1.22 -25.61
C ALA A 1135 -1.62 1.21 -24.10
N ILE A 1136 -2.30 2.04 -23.31
CA ILE A 1136 -2.19 2.08 -21.84
C ILE A 1136 -3.49 1.62 -21.13
N GLY A 1137 -4.37 0.90 -21.85
CA GLY A 1137 -5.55 0.24 -21.27
C GLY A 1137 -6.80 1.10 -21.10
N LEU A 1138 -6.93 2.20 -21.86
CA LEU A 1138 -8.05 3.14 -21.77
C LEU A 1138 -9.05 2.99 -22.91
N GLN A 1139 -10.30 3.30 -22.62
CA GLN A 1139 -11.36 3.50 -23.59
C GLN A 1139 -11.55 4.99 -23.86
N ILE A 1140 -11.56 5.35 -25.15
CA ILE A 1140 -11.74 6.73 -25.62
C ILE A 1140 -13.06 6.82 -26.40
N GLN A 1141 -14.03 7.56 -25.86
CA GLN A 1141 -15.32 7.81 -26.50
C GLN A 1141 -15.44 9.26 -26.94
N TRP A 1142 -15.91 9.49 -28.17
CA TRP A 1142 -16.15 10.83 -28.72
C TRP A 1142 -17.64 11.13 -28.74
N ASN A 1143 -18.04 12.24 -28.13
CA ASN A 1143 -19.38 12.77 -28.21
C ASN A 1143 -19.45 13.90 -29.24
N GLU A 1144 -19.96 13.59 -30.43
CA GLU A 1144 -20.01 14.53 -31.56
C GLU A 1144 -20.88 15.77 -31.27
N ALA A 1145 -22.00 15.61 -30.56
CA ALA A 1145 -22.93 16.69 -30.27
C ALA A 1145 -22.34 17.78 -29.36
N THR A 1146 -21.44 17.41 -28.45
CA THR A 1146 -20.80 18.34 -27.50
C THR A 1146 -19.34 18.63 -27.84
N GLY A 1147 -18.76 17.87 -28.78
CA GLY A 1147 -17.34 17.91 -29.07
C GLY A 1147 -16.47 17.49 -27.88
N THR A 1148 -16.94 16.54 -27.06
CA THR A 1148 -16.29 16.10 -25.82
C THR A 1148 -15.68 14.70 -25.98
N ILE A 1149 -14.51 14.51 -25.41
CA ILE A 1149 -13.82 13.22 -25.28
C ILE A 1149 -14.03 12.72 -23.86
N GLU A 1150 -14.63 11.54 -23.74
CA GLU A 1150 -14.71 10.79 -22.50
C GLU A 1150 -13.59 9.73 -22.46
N VAL A 1151 -12.81 9.76 -21.37
CA VAL A 1151 -11.77 8.78 -21.09
C VAL A 1151 -12.18 7.93 -19.90
N SER A 1152 -12.20 6.62 -20.07
CA SER A 1152 -12.50 5.65 -19.03
C SER A 1152 -11.51 4.48 -19.05
N LYS A 1153 -11.42 3.76 -17.93
CA LYS A 1153 -10.60 2.55 -17.84
C LYS A 1153 -11.40 1.34 -18.32
N THR A 1154 -10.74 0.42 -19.03
CA THR A 1154 -11.31 -0.82 -19.57
C THR A 1154 -11.74 -1.79 -18.48
#